data_AF-A0A3B9D1F1-F1
#
_entry.id   AF-A0A3B9D1F1-F1
#
_cell.length_a   1.000
_cell.length_b   1.000
_cell.length_c   1.000
_cell.angle_alpha   90.00
_cell.angle_beta   90.00
_cell.angle_gamma   90.00
#
_symmetry.space_group_name_H-M   'P 1'
#
loop_
_entity.id
_entity.type
_entity.pdbx_description
1 polymer ?
#
loop_
_entity_poly.entity_id
_entity_poly.type
_entity_poly.pdbx_seq_one_letter_code
_entity_poly.pdbx_strand_id
1 'polypeptide(L)'
;MLNPRYSFLISFAVCLAFCLPAIGQPKQPPEAGEGQESDAGEGLETDRKTMISLVEFEKALKADNVEQTLEEFRKLTTTDPHSMVPVTPGSKTFAPIYRVLFQAFYRLPSDVRTQQNARTEATGRRVLEQILESGEWERIPELILQQPGSTAALDAHLILARKHAARGQELAVRAWLEPLLPDTVPAAWRETAADVIERLNDSDADEVRTESRIADLPTHMQWQYRTLWSPSISGQARSLRESATKAKMTLPSTWDGYSDADGTIKRTKYGVAAVNHATGKSAWEYPVLPPIGSGAKSPTRVIRQPAFFGAVPSTRGGQSGFVSQMFCRNNIKASITADSQRVYFLDLQPTAPQRTIYGSTANTEYGPMDLSALNRESGKRLWTTSPTDFIDVTGERSEACWYFGAPIPMHNRLYCIVEWNAVIRLACLSAETGQLMWTTRLAYPGQSIDKDAVRRLWNATPIPDQGLIWCPTTANWTVCIDELTRSPLWACRLVGKTQKAVSSAMRGRPVAMTLPASLNHRWHTSVIRKVGDSLIVLPHEAFEIAILNAMTGEVRSRVDLTRQQPASLIHLDNERVVVAVSRSKNGASQPSVPTYKGMPIRPGLMLPGMPQAPMSANTHLVSYQVEGANEEWAIELGDDFSVPAGRGLRDGDSLLIPQQSGEISQLEIGTGKIIDSVSGVLPVNGWGSLTAAADGDLFYSSPETLLRIGTNEPERGPLDHREQAIALGEAGRWEDALKTLDQIPAAERDHDSELHQLQFRALRILALRSPEDHLEALREASRRPEEQLTADMIEVQTLRRAGKNREAIEGIRRILAVYTDLYSYPVPVELRFYPDPPPERGSSVSVGLLAWATQTISSLTAALEADDVTALQDLPIPALLGISTPAIRPALHAAIKRALSRESRLQLIRRSIALAEQGGDDADLSVEAKAIRSILTESSPGLLQPVSLMLNTFLTESSDAIREALLKEPEVRGLPWLSRKQLDEQFVTRISEEYQKWIPDEFSAIPVLRTTSVRRTSRALQVDYRNDLFLREYQISMHAGEYGRLSGSNRTDGEDKWSVPVPFTGSYSPYT
;
A
#
# COMPACT_ATOMS: atom_id res chain seq x y z
N MET A 1 14.35 55.77 9.56
CA MET A 1 13.25 56.63 10.05
C MET A 1 12.27 56.87 8.91
N LEU A 2 10.99 56.71 9.22
CA LEU A 2 9.86 56.65 8.30
C LEU A 2 9.54 57.96 7.58
N ASN A 3 8.87 57.86 6.43
CA ASN A 3 7.67 58.66 6.21
C ASN A 3 6.53 57.79 5.61
N PRO A 4 5.45 57.49 6.37
CA PRO A 4 4.50 56.41 6.07
C PRO A 4 3.30 56.87 5.21
N ARG A 5 3.49 57.81 4.29
CA ARG A 5 2.38 58.36 3.47
C ARG A 5 2.29 57.82 2.04
N TYR A 6 3.28 57.07 1.57
CA TYR A 6 3.29 56.54 0.20
C TYR A 6 2.72 55.13 0.02
N SER A 7 2.55 54.36 1.11
CA SER A 7 2.04 52.99 1.01
C SER A 7 0.51 52.91 0.89
N PHE A 8 -0.20 53.99 1.24
CA PHE A 8 -1.68 54.00 1.23
C PHE A 8 -2.27 54.39 -0.13
N LEU A 9 -1.58 55.22 -0.93
CA LEU A 9 -2.09 55.70 -2.23
C LEU A 9 -1.99 54.65 -3.35
N ILE A 10 -1.00 53.74 -3.29
CA ILE A 10 -0.85 52.66 -4.29
C ILE A 10 -1.88 51.54 -4.05
N SER A 11 -2.20 51.24 -2.78
CA SER A 11 -3.23 50.25 -2.45
C SER A 11 -4.66 50.73 -2.74
N PHE A 12 -4.92 52.05 -2.72
CA PHE A 12 -6.24 52.59 -3.02
C PHE A 12 -6.53 52.67 -4.54
N ALA A 13 -5.50 52.92 -5.36
CA ALA A 13 -5.64 52.96 -6.83
C ALA A 13 -5.90 51.57 -7.44
N VAL A 14 -5.35 50.51 -6.84
CA VAL A 14 -5.58 49.11 -7.30
C VAL A 14 -6.97 48.60 -6.90
N CYS A 15 -7.54 49.09 -5.79
CA CYS A 15 -8.89 48.70 -5.34
C CYS A 15 -10.02 49.42 -6.09
N LEU A 16 -9.79 50.63 -6.63
CA LEU A 16 -10.82 51.37 -7.38
C LEU A 16 -10.98 50.93 -8.85
N ALA A 17 -9.98 50.25 -9.42
CA ALA A 17 -10.09 49.64 -10.75
C ALA A 17 -10.97 48.37 -10.77
N PHE A 18 -11.32 47.80 -9.61
CA PHE A 18 -12.11 46.58 -9.49
C PHE A 18 -13.61 46.80 -9.19
N CYS A 19 -14.08 48.05 -9.05
CA CYS A 19 -15.43 48.35 -8.53
C CYS A 19 -16.22 49.39 -9.35
N LEU A 20 -16.26 49.29 -10.68
CA LEU A 20 -17.27 49.99 -11.49
C LEU A 20 -18.05 49.00 -12.38
N PRO A 21 -19.40 48.99 -12.33
CA PRO A 21 -20.22 48.16 -13.20
C PRO A 21 -20.31 48.83 -14.58
N ALA A 22 -19.78 48.17 -15.61
CA ALA A 22 -19.90 48.65 -16.98
C ALA A 22 -21.36 48.52 -17.46
N ILE A 23 -21.95 49.69 -17.71
CA ILE A 23 -23.23 49.90 -18.36
C ILE A 23 -23.17 49.40 -19.80
N GLY A 24 -24.15 48.56 -20.15
CA GLY A 24 -24.69 48.24 -21.48
C GLY A 24 -23.81 48.41 -22.73
N GLN A 25 -23.30 47.29 -23.25
CA GLN A 25 -23.18 47.08 -24.69
C GLN A 25 -24.14 45.96 -25.12
N PRO A 26 -24.75 46.04 -26.32
CA PRO A 26 -25.80 45.13 -26.73
C PRO A 26 -25.26 43.70 -26.81
N LYS A 27 -25.96 42.78 -26.14
CA LYS A 27 -25.72 41.34 -26.20
C LYS A 27 -25.62 40.89 -27.66
N GLN A 28 -24.42 40.53 -28.11
CA GLN A 28 -24.30 39.49 -29.12
C GLN A 28 -25.00 38.25 -28.54
N PRO A 29 -25.83 37.54 -29.33
CA PRO A 29 -26.42 36.29 -28.87
C PRO A 29 -25.28 35.37 -28.44
N PRO A 30 -25.48 34.56 -27.39
CA PRO A 30 -24.45 33.62 -26.98
C PRO A 30 -24.16 32.75 -28.20
N GLU A 31 -22.96 32.88 -28.77
CA GLU A 31 -22.41 31.80 -29.56
C GLU A 31 -22.53 30.59 -28.66
N ALA A 32 -23.35 29.63 -29.10
CA ALA A 32 -23.45 28.34 -28.46
C ALA A 32 -22.00 27.90 -28.27
N GLY A 33 -21.56 27.84 -27.02
CA GLY A 33 -20.28 27.26 -26.71
C GLY A 33 -20.39 25.83 -27.21
N GLU A 34 -19.92 25.60 -28.43
CA GLU A 34 -19.51 24.30 -28.91
C GLU A 34 -18.66 23.77 -27.78
N GLY A 35 -19.18 22.79 -27.05
CA GLY A 35 -18.33 22.03 -26.15
C GLY A 35 -17.18 21.59 -27.02
N GLN A 36 -15.98 22.11 -26.77
CA GLN A 36 -14.77 21.65 -27.45
C GLN A 36 -14.76 20.14 -27.28
N GLU A 37 -15.19 19.42 -28.32
CA GLU A 37 -14.96 17.99 -28.42
C GLU A 37 -13.46 17.85 -28.28
N SER A 38 -13.04 17.15 -27.22
CA SER A 38 -11.65 16.76 -26.99
C SER A 38 -11.08 16.27 -28.32
N ASP A 39 -9.99 16.88 -28.77
CA ASP A 39 -9.30 16.47 -29.99
C ASP A 39 -9.05 14.95 -29.91
N ALA A 40 -9.71 14.20 -30.81
CA ALA A 40 -9.73 12.75 -30.74
C ALA A 40 -8.32 12.16 -30.86
N GLY A 41 -7.41 12.89 -31.56
CA GLY A 41 -6.01 12.52 -31.78
C GLY A 41 -5.01 13.14 -30.79
N GLU A 42 -5.47 13.78 -29.71
CA GLU A 42 -4.59 14.40 -28.71
C GLU A 42 -3.48 13.44 -28.24
N GLY A 43 -2.23 13.88 -28.41
CA GLY A 43 -1.05 13.11 -28.02
C GLY A 43 -0.49 12.17 -29.10
N LEU A 44 -1.02 12.14 -30.32
CA LEU A 44 -0.38 11.48 -31.46
C LEU A 44 0.31 12.50 -32.39
N GLU A 45 1.15 12.01 -33.30
CA GLU A 45 1.71 12.79 -34.40
C GLU A 45 0.62 13.09 -35.45
N THR A 46 -0.30 14.00 -35.12
CA THR A 46 -1.37 14.44 -36.01
C THR A 46 -1.04 15.80 -36.60
N ASP A 47 -1.13 15.96 -37.92
CA ASP A 47 -1.07 17.27 -38.54
C ASP A 47 -2.48 17.83 -38.78
N ARG A 48 -2.77 18.99 -38.19
CA ARG A 48 -4.08 19.65 -38.33
C ARG A 48 -4.39 19.97 -39.79
N LYS A 49 -3.39 20.33 -40.61
CA LYS A 49 -3.61 20.60 -42.04
C LYS A 49 -4.00 19.33 -42.78
N THR A 50 -3.33 18.23 -42.48
CA THR A 50 -3.66 16.90 -43.01
C THR A 50 -5.07 16.46 -42.61
N MET A 51 -5.45 16.64 -41.34
CA MET A 51 -6.81 16.34 -40.88
C MET A 51 -7.89 17.17 -41.60
N ILE A 52 -7.65 18.48 -41.78
CA ILE A 52 -8.57 19.35 -42.53
C ILE A 52 -8.65 18.90 -44.00
N SER A 53 -7.52 18.66 -44.64
CA SER A 53 -7.46 18.26 -46.05
C SER A 53 -8.12 16.89 -46.26
N LEU A 54 -8.00 15.96 -45.31
CA LEU A 54 -8.67 14.66 -45.34
C LEU A 54 -10.20 14.80 -45.21
N VAL A 55 -10.68 15.68 -44.33
CA VAL A 55 -12.11 15.96 -44.19
C VAL A 55 -12.67 16.61 -45.45
N GLU A 56 -11.96 17.58 -46.03
CA GLU A 56 -12.37 18.23 -47.28
C GLU A 56 -12.29 17.26 -48.49
N PHE A 57 -11.30 16.38 -48.52
CA PHE A 57 -11.22 15.28 -49.49
C PHE A 57 -12.45 14.36 -49.41
N GLU A 58 -12.82 13.89 -48.21
CA GLU A 58 -13.99 13.02 -48.02
C GLU A 58 -15.32 13.74 -48.37
N LYS A 59 -15.42 15.03 -48.07
CA LYS A 59 -16.59 15.85 -48.47
C LYS A 59 -16.66 16.01 -49.98
N ALA A 60 -15.56 16.34 -50.65
CA ALA A 60 -15.49 16.51 -52.09
C ALA A 60 -15.79 15.19 -52.83
N LEU A 61 -15.28 14.07 -52.31
CA LEU A 61 -15.55 12.73 -52.83
C LEU A 61 -17.05 12.38 -52.73
N LYS A 62 -17.70 12.68 -51.60
CA LYS A 62 -19.16 12.48 -51.43
C LYS A 62 -20.00 13.41 -52.30
N ALA A 63 -19.51 14.60 -52.59
CA ALA A 63 -20.16 15.58 -53.45
C ALA A 63 -19.91 15.34 -54.95
N ASP A 64 -19.14 14.29 -55.31
CA ASP A 64 -18.71 13.99 -56.68
C ASP A 64 -17.95 15.15 -57.36
N ASN A 65 -17.28 16.00 -56.57
CA ASN A 65 -16.49 17.13 -57.08
C ASN A 65 -15.06 16.67 -57.40
N VAL A 66 -14.83 16.25 -58.63
CA VAL A 66 -13.54 15.67 -59.09
C VAL A 66 -12.36 16.64 -58.92
N GLU A 67 -12.53 17.92 -59.25
CA GLU A 67 -11.43 18.90 -59.21
C GLU A 67 -10.97 19.15 -57.77
N GLN A 68 -11.91 19.40 -56.86
CA GLN A 68 -11.59 19.61 -55.44
C GLN A 68 -11.06 18.32 -54.79
N THR A 69 -11.61 17.16 -55.16
CA THR A 69 -11.12 15.85 -54.67
C THR A 69 -9.66 15.65 -55.04
N LEU A 70 -9.28 15.94 -56.29
CA LEU A 70 -7.90 15.83 -56.77
C LEU A 70 -6.96 16.85 -56.13
N GLU A 71 -7.43 18.07 -55.88
CA GLU A 71 -6.64 19.10 -55.22
C GLU A 71 -6.28 18.68 -53.79
N GLU A 72 -7.28 18.29 -52.99
CA GLU A 72 -7.06 17.83 -51.62
C GLU A 72 -6.26 16.52 -51.57
N PHE A 73 -6.50 15.58 -52.49
CA PHE A 73 -5.72 14.35 -52.60
C PHE A 73 -4.23 14.64 -52.80
N ARG A 74 -3.87 15.58 -53.68
CA ARG A 74 -2.47 15.95 -53.90
C ARG A 74 -1.83 16.63 -52.70
N LYS A 75 -2.58 17.43 -51.93
CA LYS A 75 -2.09 18.01 -50.68
C LYS A 75 -1.73 16.91 -49.66
N LEU A 76 -2.51 15.83 -49.60
CA LEU A 76 -2.27 14.71 -48.69
C LEU A 76 -1.03 13.87 -49.09
N THR A 77 -0.68 13.79 -50.38
CA THR A 77 0.50 13.03 -50.83
C THR A 77 1.86 13.62 -50.41
N THR A 78 1.88 14.86 -49.90
CA THR A 78 3.12 15.56 -49.49
C THR A 78 3.29 15.67 -47.97
N THR A 79 2.38 15.08 -47.19
CA THR A 79 2.44 15.01 -45.72
C THR A 79 3.55 14.05 -45.25
N ASP A 80 3.99 14.19 -43.99
CA ASP A 80 4.75 13.13 -43.31
C ASP A 80 3.98 11.79 -43.36
N PRO A 81 4.53 10.70 -43.93
CA PRO A 81 3.85 9.41 -44.03
C PRO A 81 3.42 8.84 -42.68
N HIS A 82 4.10 9.19 -41.59
CA HIS A 82 3.77 8.69 -40.25
C HIS A 82 2.70 9.54 -39.54
N SER A 83 2.17 10.59 -40.18
CA SER A 83 1.08 11.37 -39.58
C SER A 83 -0.15 10.51 -39.37
N MET A 84 -0.63 10.46 -38.13
CA MET A 84 -1.76 9.60 -37.73
C MET A 84 -3.08 10.30 -38.02
N VAL A 85 -4.00 9.60 -38.67
CA VAL A 85 -5.36 10.05 -38.96
C VAL A 85 -6.36 8.98 -38.51
N PRO A 86 -7.58 9.35 -38.10
CA PRO A 86 -8.57 8.36 -37.66
C PRO A 86 -8.99 7.50 -38.85
N VAL A 87 -9.08 6.18 -38.65
CA VAL A 87 -9.45 5.22 -39.72
C VAL A 87 -10.83 5.55 -40.29
N THR A 88 -11.76 5.96 -39.41
CA THR A 88 -13.07 6.51 -39.77
C THR A 88 -13.39 7.69 -38.86
N PRO A 89 -14.23 8.66 -39.29
CA PRO A 89 -14.63 9.78 -38.45
C PRO A 89 -15.20 9.33 -37.10
N GLY A 90 -14.60 9.79 -36.00
CA GLY A 90 -14.99 9.42 -34.64
C GLY A 90 -14.38 8.10 -34.12
N SER A 91 -13.57 7.41 -34.91
CA SER A 91 -12.86 6.20 -34.48
C SER A 91 -11.87 6.48 -33.35
N LYS A 92 -11.72 5.52 -32.44
CA LYS A 92 -10.64 5.50 -31.43
C LYS A 92 -9.35 4.89 -31.98
N THR A 93 -9.40 4.33 -33.18
CA THR A 93 -8.27 3.72 -33.88
C THR A 93 -7.83 4.64 -35.00
N PHE A 94 -6.53 4.89 -35.03
CA PHE A 94 -5.83 5.75 -35.98
C PHE A 94 -4.88 4.89 -36.80
N ALA A 95 -4.70 5.28 -38.06
CA ALA A 95 -3.73 4.68 -38.96
C ALA A 95 -2.86 5.79 -39.57
N PRO A 96 -1.63 5.46 -40.00
CA PRO A 96 -0.78 6.42 -40.68
C PRO A 96 -1.41 6.82 -42.03
N ILE A 97 -1.19 8.07 -42.43
CA ILE A 97 -1.81 8.65 -43.63
C ILE A 97 -1.49 7.86 -44.90
N TYR A 98 -0.31 7.24 -45.02
CA TYR A 98 0.04 6.45 -46.21
C TYR A 98 -0.90 5.25 -46.42
N ARG A 99 -1.37 4.58 -45.35
CA ARG A 99 -2.33 3.46 -45.47
C ARG A 99 -3.72 3.98 -45.82
N VAL A 100 -4.16 5.03 -45.12
CA VAL A 100 -5.49 5.61 -45.33
C VAL A 100 -5.62 6.18 -46.73
N LEU A 101 -4.60 6.88 -47.22
CA LEU A 101 -4.58 7.48 -48.55
C LEU A 101 -4.48 6.41 -49.66
N PHE A 102 -3.74 5.32 -49.42
CA PHE A 102 -3.68 4.19 -50.35
C PHE A 102 -5.07 3.57 -50.56
N GLN A 103 -5.81 3.30 -49.49
CA GLN A 103 -7.20 2.80 -49.60
C GLN A 103 -8.15 3.87 -50.18
N ALA A 104 -7.94 5.14 -49.85
CA ALA A 104 -8.71 6.26 -50.41
C ALA A 104 -8.57 6.38 -51.93
N PHE A 105 -7.37 6.14 -52.47
CA PHE A 105 -7.13 6.18 -53.91
C PHE A 105 -8.07 5.25 -54.68
N TYR A 106 -8.32 4.04 -54.17
CA TYR A 106 -9.19 3.07 -54.82
C TYR A 106 -10.68 3.38 -54.74
N ARG A 107 -11.07 4.40 -53.94
CA ARG A 107 -12.43 4.96 -53.92
C ARG A 107 -12.64 6.04 -55.00
N LEU A 108 -11.58 6.49 -55.67
CA LEU A 108 -11.67 7.47 -56.75
C LEU A 108 -12.26 6.86 -58.04
N PRO A 109 -12.96 7.68 -58.86
CA PRO A 109 -13.40 7.27 -60.20
C PRO A 109 -12.27 6.69 -61.06
N SER A 110 -12.58 5.70 -61.90
CA SER A 110 -11.56 4.93 -62.65
C SER A 110 -10.75 5.75 -63.65
N ASP A 111 -11.38 6.75 -64.27
CA ASP A 111 -10.75 7.73 -65.16
C ASP A 111 -9.72 8.58 -64.40
N VAL A 112 -10.09 9.06 -63.21
CA VAL A 112 -9.22 9.84 -62.31
C VAL A 112 -8.02 9.00 -61.85
N ARG A 113 -8.25 7.74 -61.45
CA ARG A 113 -7.18 6.80 -61.08
C ARG A 113 -6.19 6.59 -62.22
N THR A 114 -6.70 6.40 -63.43
CA THR A 114 -5.87 6.18 -64.64
C THR A 114 -4.99 7.40 -64.94
N GLN A 115 -5.57 8.61 -64.87
CA GLN A 115 -4.84 9.85 -65.09
C GLN A 115 -3.74 10.08 -64.05
N GLN A 116 -4.03 9.77 -62.78
CA GLN A 116 -3.07 9.91 -61.70
C GLN A 116 -1.94 8.88 -61.85
N ASN A 117 -2.26 7.61 -62.11
CA ASN A 117 -1.27 6.55 -62.32
C ASN A 117 -0.31 6.86 -63.48
N ALA A 118 -0.83 7.38 -64.61
CA ALA A 118 0.00 7.74 -65.76
C ALA A 118 1.07 8.80 -65.44
N ARG A 119 0.85 9.65 -64.42
CA ARG A 119 1.81 10.66 -63.98
C ARG A 119 2.87 10.11 -63.02
N THR A 120 2.51 9.13 -62.21
CA THR A 120 3.27 8.66 -61.05
C THR A 120 4.10 7.41 -61.34
N GLU A 121 3.67 6.57 -62.28
CA GLU A 121 4.21 5.23 -62.54
C GLU A 121 5.73 5.19 -62.74
N ALA A 122 6.27 5.99 -63.66
CA ALA A 122 7.71 5.97 -63.99
C ALA A 122 8.59 6.47 -62.83
N THR A 123 8.06 7.35 -61.98
CA THR A 123 8.77 7.86 -60.81
C THR A 123 8.72 6.84 -59.68
N GLY A 124 7.55 6.24 -59.42
CA GLY A 124 7.38 5.20 -58.41
C GLY A 124 8.29 4.00 -58.65
N ARG A 125 8.41 3.53 -59.91
CA ARG A 125 9.29 2.41 -60.26
C ARG A 125 10.75 2.69 -59.93
N ARG A 126 11.25 3.88 -60.31
CA ARG A 126 12.62 4.31 -60.04
C ARG A 126 12.92 4.40 -58.54
N VAL A 127 11.99 4.93 -57.76
CA VAL A 127 12.14 5.03 -56.30
C VAL A 127 12.17 3.64 -55.66
N LEU A 128 11.30 2.73 -56.10
CA LEU A 128 11.31 1.35 -55.61
C LEU A 128 12.63 0.64 -55.93
N GLU A 129 13.16 0.78 -57.15
CA GLU A 129 14.47 0.23 -57.53
C GLU A 129 15.59 0.75 -56.64
N GLN A 130 15.61 2.05 -56.35
CA GLN A 130 16.58 2.64 -55.41
C GLN A 130 16.47 2.06 -53.99
N ILE A 131 15.25 1.84 -53.49
CA ILE A 131 15.02 1.24 -52.16
C ILE A 131 15.51 -0.22 -52.15
N LEU A 132 15.28 -0.97 -53.22
CA LEU A 132 15.74 -2.36 -53.33
C LEU A 132 17.27 -2.46 -53.38
N GLU A 133 17.93 -1.50 -54.02
CA GLU A 133 19.39 -1.41 -54.07
C GLU A 133 20.01 -0.98 -52.74
N SER A 134 19.43 0.02 -52.05
CA SER A 134 19.95 0.53 -50.77
C SER A 134 19.59 -0.32 -49.57
N GLY A 135 18.46 -1.05 -49.62
CA GLY A 135 17.90 -1.78 -48.49
C GLY A 135 17.22 -0.89 -47.43
N GLU A 136 16.93 0.37 -47.76
CA GLU A 136 16.27 1.35 -46.88
C GLU A 136 14.75 1.15 -46.82
N TRP A 137 14.30 0.05 -46.21
CA TRP A 137 12.87 -0.32 -46.14
C TRP A 137 11.99 0.75 -45.48
N GLU A 138 12.55 1.60 -44.62
CA GLU A 138 11.88 2.75 -43.99
C GLU A 138 11.36 3.81 -44.98
N ARG A 139 11.82 3.78 -46.24
CA ARG A 139 11.33 4.68 -47.31
C ARG A 139 10.09 4.14 -48.04
N ILE A 140 9.69 2.89 -47.81
CA ILE A 140 8.51 2.30 -48.46
C ILE A 140 7.20 3.05 -48.12
N PRO A 141 6.93 3.44 -46.85
CA PRO A 141 5.75 4.25 -46.53
C PRO A 141 5.67 5.57 -47.30
N GLU A 142 6.82 6.24 -47.51
CA GLU A 142 6.90 7.46 -48.32
C GLU A 142 6.54 7.18 -49.79
N LEU A 143 7.08 6.10 -50.37
CA LEU A 143 6.72 5.65 -51.72
C LEU A 143 5.21 5.40 -51.86
N ILE A 144 4.60 4.68 -50.90
CA ILE A 144 3.17 4.35 -50.92
C ILE A 144 2.32 5.62 -50.81
N LEU A 145 2.71 6.58 -49.95
CA LEU A 145 1.99 7.84 -49.79
C LEU A 145 2.05 8.72 -51.04
N GLN A 146 3.25 8.84 -51.64
CA GLN A 146 3.48 9.76 -52.75
C GLN A 146 2.93 9.21 -54.07
N GLN A 147 2.96 7.88 -54.26
CA GLN A 147 2.57 7.22 -55.50
C GLN A 147 1.48 6.14 -55.29
N PRO A 148 0.37 6.45 -54.60
CA PRO A 148 -0.68 5.49 -54.29
C PRO A 148 -1.31 5.00 -55.59
N GLY A 149 -1.44 3.67 -55.72
CA GLY A 149 -2.02 3.03 -56.91
C GLY A 149 -1.06 2.73 -58.06
N SER A 150 0.20 3.19 -58.01
CA SER A 150 1.24 2.77 -58.96
C SER A 150 1.58 1.28 -58.80
N THR A 151 2.11 0.64 -59.85
CA THR A 151 2.57 -0.76 -59.73
C THR A 151 3.68 -0.90 -58.69
N ALA A 152 4.52 0.14 -58.52
CA ALA A 152 5.56 0.16 -57.51
C ALA A 152 5.01 0.15 -56.07
N ALA A 153 3.93 0.89 -55.79
CA ALA A 153 3.30 0.89 -54.46
C ALA A 153 2.60 -0.45 -54.16
N LEU A 154 2.00 -1.08 -55.18
CA LEU A 154 1.41 -2.42 -55.08
C LEU A 154 2.47 -3.50 -54.86
N ASP A 155 3.56 -3.47 -55.65
CA ASP A 155 4.69 -4.38 -55.51
C ASP A 155 5.38 -4.22 -54.16
N ALA A 156 5.47 -3.00 -53.62
CA ALA A 156 6.06 -2.73 -52.31
C ALA A 156 5.37 -3.52 -51.18
N HIS A 157 4.03 -3.64 -51.22
CA HIS A 157 3.28 -4.45 -50.25
C HIS A 157 3.65 -5.93 -50.36
N LEU A 158 3.67 -6.48 -51.59
CA LEU A 158 4.07 -7.88 -51.82
C LEU A 158 5.53 -8.16 -51.44
N ILE A 159 6.44 -7.20 -51.69
CA ILE A 159 7.87 -7.33 -51.36
C ILE A 159 8.06 -7.36 -49.85
N LEU A 160 7.41 -6.46 -49.10
CA LEU A 160 7.48 -6.46 -47.64
C LEU A 160 6.86 -7.73 -47.05
N ALA A 161 5.69 -8.14 -47.53
CA ALA A 161 5.08 -9.42 -47.19
C ALA A 161 6.07 -10.58 -47.42
N ARG A 162 6.71 -10.65 -48.58
CA ARG A 162 7.71 -11.68 -48.87
C ARG A 162 8.93 -11.64 -47.94
N LYS A 163 9.39 -10.44 -47.55
CA LYS A 163 10.50 -10.27 -46.61
C LYS A 163 10.15 -10.77 -45.21
N HIS A 164 8.93 -10.52 -44.75
CA HIS A 164 8.41 -11.06 -43.49
C HIS A 164 8.20 -12.58 -43.58
N ALA A 165 7.64 -13.08 -44.68
CA ALA A 165 7.45 -14.51 -44.90
C ALA A 165 8.78 -15.28 -44.87
N ALA A 166 9.84 -14.72 -45.44
CA ALA A 166 11.20 -15.29 -45.38
C ALA A 166 11.77 -15.37 -43.95
N ARG A 167 11.16 -14.67 -42.99
CA ARG A 167 11.51 -14.68 -41.56
C ARG A 167 10.50 -15.45 -40.71
N GLY A 168 9.50 -16.10 -41.33
CA GLY A 168 8.40 -16.77 -40.61
C GLY A 168 7.52 -15.80 -39.81
N GLN A 169 7.38 -14.55 -40.28
CA GLN A 169 6.65 -13.47 -39.59
C GLN A 169 5.23 -13.31 -40.18
N GLU A 170 4.35 -14.27 -39.92
CA GLU A 170 3.05 -14.42 -40.59
C GLU A 170 2.10 -13.25 -40.33
N LEU A 171 2.10 -12.70 -39.11
CA LEU A 171 1.22 -11.60 -38.76
C LEU A 171 1.59 -10.32 -39.52
N ALA A 172 2.89 -10.03 -39.66
CA ALA A 172 3.37 -8.94 -40.49
C ALA A 172 3.08 -9.17 -41.98
N VAL A 173 3.17 -10.42 -42.48
CA VAL A 173 2.75 -10.77 -43.84
C VAL A 173 1.30 -10.38 -44.06
N ARG A 174 0.39 -10.82 -43.19
CA ARG A 174 -1.04 -10.51 -43.28
C ARG A 174 -1.30 -9.01 -43.17
N ALA A 175 -0.61 -8.30 -42.27
CA ALA A 175 -0.75 -6.85 -42.10
C ALA A 175 -0.36 -6.04 -43.35
N TRP A 176 0.63 -6.50 -44.13
CA TRP A 176 1.05 -5.88 -45.39
C TRP A 176 0.26 -6.34 -46.61
N LEU A 177 -0.42 -7.48 -46.55
CA LEU A 177 -1.28 -7.97 -47.64
C LEU A 177 -2.73 -7.48 -47.52
N GLU A 178 -3.22 -7.17 -46.32
CA GLU A 178 -4.58 -6.68 -46.07
C GLU A 178 -5.00 -5.52 -47.00
N PRO A 179 -4.16 -4.49 -47.25
CA PRO A 179 -4.55 -3.39 -48.14
C PRO A 179 -4.80 -3.79 -49.59
N LEU A 180 -4.32 -4.96 -50.01
CA LEU A 180 -4.46 -5.48 -51.38
C LEU A 180 -5.72 -6.33 -51.60
N LEU A 181 -6.43 -6.67 -50.53
CA LEU A 181 -7.61 -7.54 -50.58
C LEU A 181 -8.89 -6.91 -51.13
N PRO A 182 -9.17 -5.60 -50.98
CA PRO A 182 -10.40 -5.01 -51.51
C PRO A 182 -10.59 -5.26 -53.02
N ASP A 183 -11.83 -5.51 -53.45
CA ASP A 183 -12.18 -5.78 -54.86
C ASP A 183 -11.82 -4.65 -55.83
N THR A 184 -11.57 -3.45 -55.30
CA THR A 184 -11.18 -2.26 -56.06
C THR A 184 -9.72 -2.29 -56.53
N VAL A 185 -8.90 -3.15 -55.93
CA VAL A 185 -7.48 -3.39 -56.27
C VAL A 185 -7.38 -4.32 -57.49
N PRO A 186 -6.41 -4.12 -58.41
CA PRO A 186 -6.34 -4.95 -59.61
C PRO A 186 -6.13 -6.43 -59.29
N ALA A 187 -6.83 -7.30 -60.03
CA ALA A 187 -6.95 -8.73 -59.74
C ALA A 187 -5.61 -9.45 -59.55
N ALA A 188 -4.58 -9.10 -60.34
CA ALA A 188 -3.26 -9.73 -60.26
C ALA A 188 -2.63 -9.66 -58.86
N TRP A 189 -2.71 -8.51 -58.18
CA TRP A 189 -2.18 -8.35 -56.81
C TRP A 189 -3.14 -8.90 -55.76
N ARG A 190 -4.45 -8.70 -55.94
CA ARG A 190 -5.50 -9.20 -55.03
C ARG A 190 -5.48 -10.73 -54.93
N GLU A 191 -5.44 -11.43 -56.05
CA GLU A 191 -5.41 -12.90 -56.10
C GLU A 191 -4.10 -13.45 -55.53
N THR A 192 -2.97 -12.80 -55.82
CA THR A 192 -1.68 -13.17 -55.22
C THR A 192 -1.70 -12.99 -53.69
N ALA A 193 -2.24 -11.87 -53.20
CA ALA A 193 -2.37 -11.61 -51.77
C ALA A 193 -3.30 -12.63 -51.09
N ALA A 194 -4.44 -12.93 -51.70
CA ALA A 194 -5.40 -13.92 -51.20
C ALA A 194 -4.78 -15.33 -51.14
N ASP A 195 -4.10 -15.77 -52.20
CA ASP A 195 -3.43 -17.07 -52.28
C ASP A 195 -2.31 -17.22 -51.23
N VAL A 196 -1.58 -16.14 -50.92
CA VAL A 196 -0.58 -16.16 -49.83
C VAL A 196 -1.27 -16.27 -48.47
N ILE A 197 -2.35 -15.52 -48.22
CA ILE A 197 -3.07 -15.56 -46.94
C ILE A 197 -3.75 -16.91 -46.73
N GLU A 198 -4.34 -17.50 -47.77
CA GLU A 198 -4.98 -18.83 -47.70
C GLU A 198 -3.96 -19.90 -47.28
N ARG A 199 -2.76 -19.89 -47.87
CA ARG A 199 -1.67 -20.81 -47.50
C ARG A 199 -1.16 -20.64 -46.07
N LEU A 200 -1.24 -19.43 -45.51
CA LEU A 200 -0.86 -19.17 -44.10
C LEU A 200 -1.93 -19.68 -43.13
N ASN A 201 -3.21 -19.59 -43.51
CA ASN A 201 -4.30 -20.09 -42.65
C ASN A 201 -4.32 -21.63 -42.57
N ASP A 202 -3.83 -22.33 -43.61
CA ASP A 202 -3.73 -23.80 -43.62
C ASP A 202 -2.59 -24.33 -42.71
N SER A 203 -1.62 -23.50 -42.30
CA SER A 203 -0.52 -23.90 -41.40
C SER A 203 -0.83 -23.75 -39.90
N ASP A 204 -1.96 -23.14 -39.52
CA ASP A 204 -2.34 -22.82 -38.13
C ASP A 204 -2.88 -24.02 -37.31
N ALA A 205 -2.79 -25.26 -37.83
CA ALA A 205 -3.47 -26.42 -37.26
C ALA A 205 -2.72 -27.18 -36.14
N ASP A 206 -1.47 -26.85 -35.81
CA ASP A 206 -0.70 -27.63 -34.82
C ASP A 206 0.12 -26.74 -33.86
N GLU A 207 -0.56 -26.08 -32.91
CA GLU A 207 0.10 -25.66 -31.66
C GLU A 207 0.03 -26.80 -30.64
N VAL A 208 1.14 -27.54 -30.54
CA VAL A 208 1.33 -28.59 -29.54
C VAL A 208 1.37 -27.96 -28.15
N ARG A 209 0.28 -28.14 -27.38
CA ARG A 209 0.23 -27.92 -25.93
C ARG A 209 1.20 -28.89 -25.25
N THR A 210 2.44 -28.45 -25.07
CA THR A 210 3.39 -29.14 -24.18
C THR A 210 3.20 -28.58 -22.78
N GLU A 211 2.13 -29.00 -22.11
CA GLU A 211 1.92 -28.68 -20.70
C GLU A 211 2.53 -29.80 -19.85
N SER A 212 3.58 -29.45 -19.11
CA SER A 212 4.04 -30.24 -17.98
C SER A 212 2.93 -30.21 -16.93
N ARG A 213 2.23 -31.33 -16.77
CA ARG A 213 1.17 -31.49 -15.75
C ARG A 213 1.80 -31.69 -14.38
N ILE A 214 1.32 -30.97 -13.38
CA ILE A 214 1.64 -31.24 -11.98
C ILE A 214 0.68 -32.32 -11.50
N ALA A 215 1.19 -33.53 -11.26
CA ALA A 215 0.35 -34.69 -10.92
C ALA A 215 -0.26 -34.58 -9.49
N ASP A 216 0.49 -34.03 -8.55
CA ASP A 216 0.12 -33.87 -7.14
C ASP A 216 0.46 -32.45 -6.65
N LEU A 217 -0.38 -31.87 -5.79
CA LEU A 217 -0.14 -30.53 -5.23
C LEU A 217 1.12 -30.52 -4.34
N PRO A 218 2.09 -29.61 -4.59
CA PRO A 218 3.30 -29.52 -3.78
C PRO A 218 3.03 -29.12 -2.32
N THR A 219 3.48 -29.95 -1.37
CA THR A 219 3.22 -29.85 0.08
C THR A 219 4.46 -29.56 0.93
N HIS A 220 5.66 -29.57 0.34
CA HIS A 220 6.92 -29.44 1.09
C HIS A 220 7.79 -28.30 0.55
N MET A 221 8.30 -27.45 1.45
CA MET A 221 9.30 -26.43 1.11
C MET A 221 10.64 -27.13 0.82
N GLN A 222 11.15 -26.96 -0.40
CA GLN A 222 12.44 -27.52 -0.82
C GLN A 222 13.60 -26.64 -0.38
N TRP A 223 13.50 -25.33 -0.67
CA TRP A 223 14.45 -24.32 -0.23
C TRP A 223 13.86 -22.91 -0.32
N GLN A 224 14.55 -21.95 0.30
CA GLN A 224 14.21 -20.53 0.30
C GLN A 224 15.45 -19.68 0.00
N TYR A 225 15.32 -18.71 -0.89
CA TYR A 225 16.30 -17.65 -1.12
C TYR A 225 15.73 -16.30 -0.69
N ARG A 226 16.40 -15.60 0.23
CA ARG A 226 15.95 -14.28 0.72
C ARG A 226 16.49 -13.17 -0.17
N THR A 227 15.60 -12.41 -0.81
CA THR A 227 15.98 -11.32 -1.71
C THR A 227 16.17 -10.00 -0.97
N LEU A 228 15.42 -9.72 0.10
CA LEU A 228 15.36 -8.37 0.70
C LEU A 228 15.61 -8.28 2.22
N TRP A 229 16.39 -9.20 2.80
CA TRP A 229 16.50 -9.27 4.27
C TRP A 229 17.04 -7.96 4.92
N SER A 230 16.18 -7.33 5.72
CA SER A 230 16.47 -6.15 6.54
C SER A 230 15.40 -6.01 7.61
N PRO A 231 15.74 -5.98 8.92
CA PRO A 231 14.74 -5.88 9.99
C PRO A 231 13.76 -4.71 9.82
N SER A 232 14.25 -3.55 9.34
CA SER A 232 13.42 -2.37 9.11
C SER A 232 12.46 -2.51 7.93
N ILE A 233 12.91 -3.11 6.82
CA ILE A 233 12.07 -3.31 5.63
C ILE A 233 11.04 -4.42 5.91
N SER A 234 11.47 -5.52 6.53
CA SER A 234 10.59 -6.64 6.90
C SER A 234 9.51 -6.21 7.89
N GLY A 235 9.82 -5.36 8.87
CA GLY A 235 8.80 -4.81 9.79
C GLY A 235 7.74 -3.95 9.07
N GLN A 236 8.15 -3.13 8.10
CA GLN A 236 7.24 -2.33 7.27
C GLN A 236 6.42 -3.20 6.30
N ALA A 237 7.05 -4.21 5.68
CA ALA A 237 6.37 -5.17 4.81
C ALA A 237 5.32 -5.96 5.58
N ARG A 238 5.63 -6.43 6.79
CA ARG A 238 4.67 -7.10 7.69
C ARG A 238 3.46 -6.20 7.98
N SER A 239 3.68 -4.93 8.34
CA SER A 239 2.59 -3.98 8.60
C SER A 239 1.72 -3.73 7.36
N LEU A 240 2.32 -3.68 6.16
CA LEU A 240 1.59 -3.56 4.90
C LEU A 240 0.74 -4.81 4.62
N ARG A 241 1.32 -6.01 4.81
CA ARG A 241 0.63 -7.31 4.63
C ARG A 241 -0.55 -7.46 5.58
N GLU A 242 -0.38 -7.14 6.87
CA GLU A 242 -1.47 -7.13 7.85
C GLU A 242 -2.59 -6.14 7.50
N SER A 243 -2.22 -4.96 7.00
CA SER A 243 -3.20 -3.93 6.60
C SER A 243 -3.99 -4.37 5.37
N ALA A 244 -3.34 -5.00 4.39
CA ALA A 244 -3.99 -5.53 3.19
C ALA A 244 -4.91 -6.70 3.50
N THR A 245 -4.49 -7.60 4.39
CA THR A 245 -5.31 -8.73 4.86
C THR A 245 -6.58 -8.23 5.56
N LYS A 246 -6.46 -7.25 6.47
CA LYS A 246 -7.62 -6.60 7.12
C LYS A 246 -8.56 -5.93 6.11
N ALA A 247 -8.01 -5.43 5.00
CA ALA A 247 -8.78 -4.82 3.91
C ALA A 247 -9.30 -5.82 2.87
N LYS A 248 -9.06 -7.13 3.04
CA LYS A 248 -9.38 -8.19 2.06
C LYS A 248 -8.87 -7.89 0.64
N MET A 249 -7.65 -7.36 0.54
CA MET A 249 -7.05 -6.87 -0.70
C MET A 249 -5.82 -7.71 -1.08
N THR A 250 -5.78 -8.21 -2.32
CA THR A 250 -4.59 -8.83 -2.92
C THR A 250 -3.50 -7.78 -3.11
N LEU A 251 -2.30 -7.98 -2.58
CA LEU A 251 -1.21 -7.04 -2.84
C LEU A 251 -0.55 -7.36 -4.19
N PRO A 252 -0.37 -6.36 -5.07
CA PRO A 252 0.42 -6.57 -6.27
C PRO A 252 1.91 -6.62 -5.92
N SER A 253 2.66 -7.47 -6.62
CA SER A 253 4.13 -7.50 -6.60
C SER A 253 4.65 -7.07 -7.96
N THR A 254 5.54 -6.08 -7.99
CA THR A 254 6.27 -5.69 -9.22
C THR A 254 7.60 -6.42 -9.36
N TRP A 255 7.96 -7.27 -8.39
CA TRP A 255 9.30 -7.84 -8.17
C TRP A 255 9.40 -9.32 -8.54
N ASP A 256 8.72 -9.75 -9.59
CA ASP A 256 8.52 -11.18 -9.85
C ASP A 256 9.78 -11.89 -10.43
N GLY A 257 10.79 -11.12 -10.88
CA GLY A 257 12.05 -11.65 -11.43
C GLY A 257 11.89 -12.25 -12.84
N TYR A 258 13.00 -12.67 -13.44
CA TYR A 258 13.05 -13.46 -14.68
C TYR A 258 13.44 -14.90 -14.33
N SER A 259 12.70 -15.89 -14.81
CA SER A 259 12.99 -17.32 -14.54
C SER A 259 12.91 -18.14 -15.81
N ASP A 260 13.80 -19.11 -15.94
CA ASP A 260 13.79 -20.14 -16.97
C ASP A 260 14.34 -21.47 -16.42
N ALA A 261 14.68 -22.43 -17.30
CA ALA A 261 15.16 -23.75 -16.87
C ALA A 261 16.49 -23.74 -16.11
N ASP A 262 17.36 -22.73 -16.32
CA ASP A 262 18.70 -22.71 -15.72
C ASP A 262 18.70 -22.04 -14.32
N GLY A 263 17.75 -21.14 -14.08
CA GLY A 263 17.65 -20.42 -12.81
C GLY A 263 16.69 -19.26 -12.80
N THR A 264 16.60 -18.58 -11.65
CA THR A 264 15.83 -17.34 -11.48
C THR A 264 16.75 -16.17 -11.23
N ILE A 265 16.65 -15.14 -12.07
CA ILE A 265 17.34 -13.86 -11.88
C ILE A 265 16.37 -12.86 -11.25
N LYS A 266 16.77 -12.27 -10.12
CA LYS A 266 15.89 -11.40 -9.34
C LYS A 266 16.64 -10.24 -8.70
N ARG A 267 15.90 -9.15 -8.45
CA ARG A 267 16.41 -8.05 -7.65
C ARG A 267 16.57 -8.47 -6.19
N THR A 268 17.68 -8.08 -5.60
CA THR A 268 17.97 -8.24 -4.18
C THR A 268 18.21 -6.88 -3.53
N LYS A 269 18.29 -6.84 -2.20
CA LYS A 269 18.60 -5.63 -1.43
C LYS A 269 19.91 -4.99 -1.91
N TYR A 270 20.86 -5.82 -2.32
CA TYR A 270 22.20 -5.41 -2.72
C TYR A 270 22.33 -5.22 -4.23
N GLY A 271 21.39 -5.68 -5.05
CA GLY A 271 21.42 -5.46 -6.49
C GLY A 271 20.63 -6.50 -7.28
N VAL A 272 21.32 -7.36 -8.02
CA VAL A 272 20.74 -8.44 -8.84
C VAL A 272 21.44 -9.75 -8.50
N ALA A 273 20.70 -10.85 -8.39
CA ALA A 273 21.25 -12.17 -8.16
C ALA A 273 20.63 -13.20 -9.11
N ALA A 274 21.42 -14.18 -9.53
CA ALA A 274 20.93 -15.39 -10.18
C ALA A 274 20.90 -16.53 -9.15
N VAL A 275 19.73 -17.15 -9.00
CA VAL A 275 19.48 -18.25 -8.06
C VAL A 275 19.36 -19.54 -8.85
N ASN A 276 20.18 -20.52 -8.50
CA ASN A 276 20.15 -21.85 -9.12
C ASN A 276 18.95 -22.65 -8.58
N HIS A 277 18.14 -23.22 -9.48
CA HIS A 277 16.90 -23.91 -9.11
C HIS A 277 17.12 -25.18 -8.29
N ALA A 278 18.19 -25.93 -8.56
CA ALA A 278 18.46 -27.19 -7.87
C ALA A 278 18.93 -26.96 -6.42
N THR A 279 19.73 -25.92 -6.19
CA THR A 279 20.39 -25.71 -4.89
C THR A 279 19.77 -24.62 -4.03
N GLY A 280 18.98 -23.71 -4.60
CA GLY A 280 18.47 -22.52 -3.93
C GLY A 280 19.55 -21.49 -3.57
N LYS A 281 20.80 -21.71 -3.99
CA LYS A 281 21.92 -20.80 -3.73
C LYS A 281 22.08 -19.81 -4.88
N SER A 282 22.61 -18.64 -4.54
CA SER A 282 23.03 -17.67 -5.54
C SER A 282 24.21 -18.23 -6.34
N ALA A 283 24.06 -18.31 -7.66
CA ALA A 283 25.14 -18.62 -8.59
C ALA A 283 26.12 -17.44 -8.70
N TRP A 284 25.58 -16.22 -8.69
CA TRP A 284 26.34 -14.98 -8.63
C TRP A 284 25.45 -13.83 -8.14
N GLU A 285 26.08 -12.80 -7.58
CA GLU A 285 25.41 -11.54 -7.21
C GLU A 285 26.15 -10.36 -7.82
N TYR A 286 25.41 -9.46 -8.44
CA TYR A 286 25.90 -8.19 -8.95
C TYR A 286 25.45 -7.05 -8.02
N PRO A 287 26.39 -6.37 -7.33
CA PRO A 287 26.06 -5.30 -6.43
C PRO A 287 25.70 -4.01 -7.17
N VAL A 288 24.62 -3.38 -6.72
CA VAL A 288 24.14 -2.06 -7.13
C VAL A 288 24.35 -1.09 -5.97
N LEU A 289 24.98 0.04 -6.25
CA LEU A 289 25.28 1.06 -5.23
C LEU A 289 24.52 2.36 -5.53
N PRO A 290 23.80 2.92 -4.54
CA PRO A 290 23.70 2.44 -3.17
C PRO A 290 22.69 1.28 -3.03
N PRO A 291 22.86 0.38 -2.03
CA PRO A 291 21.91 -0.70 -1.79
C PRO A 291 20.51 -0.17 -1.50
N ILE A 292 19.51 -0.99 -1.75
CA ILE A 292 18.12 -0.68 -1.47
C ILE A 292 17.92 -0.38 0.02
N GLY A 293 17.24 0.73 0.31
CA GLY A 293 16.97 1.17 1.68
C GLY A 293 18.12 1.91 2.35
N SER A 294 19.25 2.16 1.66
CA SER A 294 20.36 3.00 2.16
C SER A 294 19.93 4.44 2.54
N GLY A 295 18.88 4.97 1.91
CA GLY A 295 18.23 6.25 2.24
C GLY A 295 17.10 6.16 3.28
N ALA A 296 16.71 4.97 3.75
CA ALA A 296 15.54 4.76 4.61
C ALA A 296 15.74 5.21 6.07
N LYS A 297 16.87 5.88 6.41
CA LYS A 297 17.19 6.36 7.77
C LYS A 297 16.41 7.61 8.20
N SER A 298 15.26 7.92 7.61
CA SER A 298 14.39 9.01 8.08
C SER A 298 12.91 8.63 7.96
N PRO A 299 12.24 8.23 9.05
CA PRO A 299 10.83 7.85 9.03
C PRO A 299 9.85 9.03 8.97
N THR A 300 10.25 10.26 8.62
CA THR A 300 9.43 11.46 8.90
C THR A 300 9.25 12.49 7.79
N ARG A 301 9.66 12.23 6.56
CA ARG A 301 9.19 13.04 5.42
C ARG A 301 8.47 12.17 4.41
N VAL A 302 7.20 11.87 4.75
CA VAL A 302 6.12 11.79 3.76
C VAL A 302 6.43 12.86 2.72
N ILE A 303 6.43 12.50 1.43
CA ILE A 303 6.30 13.48 0.36
C ILE A 303 5.05 14.28 0.73
N ARG A 304 5.21 15.42 1.42
CA ARG A 304 4.16 16.41 1.54
C ARG A 304 4.01 16.89 0.12
N GLN A 305 3.14 16.22 -0.63
CA GLN A 305 2.54 16.84 -1.80
C GLN A 305 2.11 18.23 -1.32
N PRO A 306 2.52 19.29 -2.01
CA PRO A 306 2.18 20.64 -1.59
C PRO A 306 0.68 20.67 -1.33
N ALA A 307 0.30 21.15 -0.15
CA ALA A 307 -1.09 21.22 0.35
C ALA A 307 -2.04 22.09 -0.51
N PHE A 308 -1.61 22.45 -1.72
CA PHE A 308 -2.36 23.17 -2.75
C PHE A 308 -3.33 22.26 -3.53
N PHE A 309 -3.12 20.94 -3.55
CA PHE A 309 -4.09 19.99 -4.08
C PHE A 309 -4.96 19.52 -2.94
N GLY A 310 -6.26 19.82 -3.00
CA GLY A 310 -7.25 19.47 -1.99
C GLY A 310 -7.06 18.04 -1.52
N ALA A 311 -6.98 17.87 -0.20
CA ALA A 311 -6.73 16.60 0.46
C ALA A 311 -7.62 15.50 -0.13
N VAL A 312 -7.02 14.61 -0.93
CA VAL A 312 -7.49 13.23 -0.95
C VAL A 312 -7.20 12.75 0.47
N PRO A 313 -8.21 12.33 1.26
CA PRO A 313 -7.95 11.81 2.58
C PRO A 313 -6.89 10.73 2.43
N SER A 314 -5.77 10.86 3.12
CA SER A 314 -4.86 9.76 3.36
C SER A 314 -5.73 8.62 3.90
N THR A 315 -6.03 7.64 3.04
CA THR A 315 -6.89 6.52 3.40
C THR A 315 -6.28 5.87 4.63
N ARG A 316 -7.11 5.69 5.66
CA ARG A 316 -6.73 5.09 6.94
C ARG A 316 -5.95 3.78 6.67
N GLY A 317 -4.71 3.74 7.19
CA GLY A 317 -3.90 2.52 7.29
C GLY A 317 -2.77 2.38 6.25
N GLY A 318 -1.57 2.86 6.56
CA GLY A 318 -0.29 2.29 6.08
C GLY A 318 0.05 2.25 4.57
N GLN A 319 -0.86 2.57 3.64
CA GLN A 319 -0.67 2.29 2.20
C GLN A 319 0.26 3.28 1.45
N SER A 320 0.77 4.32 2.11
CA SER A 320 1.65 5.35 1.52
C SER A 320 3.10 5.30 2.05
N GLY A 321 3.57 4.12 2.46
CA GLY A 321 4.94 3.92 2.96
C GLY A 321 5.95 3.61 1.85
N PHE A 322 7.24 3.72 2.16
CA PHE A 322 8.36 3.38 1.26
C PHE A 322 8.19 1.99 0.61
N VAL A 323 7.80 0.99 1.41
CA VAL A 323 7.58 -0.40 0.97
C VAL A 323 6.46 -0.50 -0.09
N SER A 324 5.33 0.18 0.07
CA SER A 324 4.25 0.12 -0.92
C SER A 324 4.63 0.84 -2.21
N GLN A 325 5.36 1.96 -2.13
CA GLN A 325 5.88 2.63 -3.32
C GLN A 325 6.90 1.76 -4.06
N MET A 326 7.78 1.07 -3.33
CA MET A 326 8.85 0.27 -3.90
C MET A 326 8.38 -1.05 -4.51
N PHE A 327 7.54 -1.81 -3.80
CA PHE A 327 7.20 -3.18 -4.19
C PHE A 327 5.86 -3.33 -4.90
N CYS A 328 4.94 -2.37 -4.72
CA CYS A 328 3.61 -2.41 -5.36
C CYS A 328 3.44 -1.40 -6.48
N ARG A 329 4.21 -0.29 -6.49
CA ARG A 329 4.00 0.81 -7.45
C ARG A 329 5.12 0.98 -8.45
N ASN A 330 6.37 0.79 -8.04
CA ASN A 330 7.52 1.00 -8.92
C ASN A 330 7.74 -0.23 -9.82
N ASN A 331 7.26 -0.15 -11.05
CA ASN A 331 7.45 -1.20 -12.06
C ASN A 331 8.73 -1.07 -12.87
N ILE A 332 9.38 0.10 -12.80
CA ILE A 332 10.57 0.38 -13.60
C ILE A 332 11.79 -0.26 -12.93
N LYS A 333 12.04 0.05 -11.65
CA LYS A 333 13.22 -0.45 -10.93
C LYS A 333 13.17 -1.96 -10.69
N ALA A 334 11.97 -2.51 -10.59
CA ALA A 334 11.76 -3.94 -10.35
C ALA A 334 11.96 -4.79 -11.61
N SER A 335 11.85 -4.18 -12.80
CA SER A 335 11.96 -4.90 -14.07
C SER A 335 13.36 -5.46 -14.33
N ILE A 336 13.40 -6.72 -14.77
CA ILE A 336 14.57 -7.45 -15.25
C ILE A 336 14.10 -8.23 -16.48
N THR A 337 14.93 -8.25 -17.52
CA THR A 337 14.75 -9.09 -18.71
C THR A 337 16.06 -9.80 -19.00
N ALA A 338 16.02 -10.89 -19.76
CA ALA A 338 17.22 -11.62 -20.14
C ALA A 338 17.04 -12.30 -21.48
N ASP A 339 18.15 -12.56 -22.16
CA ASP A 339 18.25 -13.48 -23.29
C ASP A 339 19.09 -14.70 -22.91
N SER A 340 19.51 -15.49 -23.90
CA SER A 340 20.32 -16.69 -23.70
C SER A 340 21.73 -16.41 -23.16
N GLN A 341 22.23 -15.17 -23.25
CA GLN A 341 23.60 -14.82 -22.90
C GLN A 341 23.72 -13.69 -21.87
N ARG A 342 22.68 -12.86 -21.73
CA ARG A 342 22.74 -11.57 -21.03
C ARG A 342 21.50 -11.30 -20.20
N VAL A 343 21.67 -10.49 -19.16
CA VAL A 343 20.64 -9.99 -18.27
C VAL A 343 20.62 -8.46 -18.35
N TYR A 344 19.43 -7.87 -18.49
CA TYR A 344 19.24 -6.43 -18.60
C TYR A 344 18.39 -5.89 -17.47
N PHE A 345 18.81 -4.76 -16.90
CA PHE A 345 18.08 -4.08 -15.83
C PHE A 345 18.42 -2.60 -15.77
N LEU A 346 17.55 -1.81 -15.14
CA LEU A 346 17.73 -0.36 -14.95
C LEU A 346 18.23 -0.02 -13.54
N ASP A 347 19.21 0.87 -13.43
CA ASP A 347 19.69 1.35 -12.14
C ASP A 347 19.64 2.86 -12.04
N LEU A 348 19.51 3.40 -10.82
CA LEU A 348 19.48 4.85 -10.62
C LEU A 348 20.90 5.35 -10.45
N GLN A 349 21.27 6.38 -11.23
CA GLN A 349 22.52 7.07 -10.95
C GLN A 349 22.44 7.77 -9.58
N PRO A 350 23.47 7.62 -8.73
CA PRO A 350 23.54 8.36 -7.48
C PRO A 350 23.70 9.85 -7.75
N THR A 351 22.61 10.63 -7.65
CA THR A 351 22.64 12.08 -7.79
C THR A 351 22.90 12.76 -6.45
N ALA A 352 23.67 13.85 -6.47
CA ALA A 352 23.83 14.72 -5.30
C ALA A 352 22.47 15.35 -4.93
N PRO A 353 22.11 15.46 -3.64
CA PRO A 353 20.85 16.07 -3.22
C PRO A 353 20.80 17.53 -3.67
N GLN A 354 19.94 17.86 -4.64
CA GLN A 354 19.73 19.24 -5.07
C GLN A 354 18.98 20.02 -3.98
N ARG A 355 19.55 21.16 -3.56
CA ARG A 355 18.87 22.13 -2.70
C ARG A 355 17.98 23.03 -3.55
N THR A 356 16.67 22.97 -3.36
CA THR A 356 15.73 23.94 -3.95
C THR A 356 15.63 25.20 -3.08
N ILE A 357 15.61 26.38 -3.73
CA ILE A 357 15.74 27.72 -3.14
C ILE A 357 14.52 28.18 -2.29
N TYR A 358 13.42 27.41 -2.26
CA TYR A 358 12.14 27.82 -1.64
C TYR A 358 11.63 26.91 -0.49
N GLY A 359 12.53 26.31 0.31
CA GLY A 359 12.16 25.66 1.58
C GLY A 359 11.33 24.36 1.49
N SER A 360 10.86 23.98 0.30
CA SER A 360 10.29 22.67 0.01
C SER A 360 11.37 21.78 -0.60
N THR A 361 11.92 20.86 0.19
CA THR A 361 12.78 19.79 -0.33
C THR A 361 11.88 18.76 -1.01
N ALA A 362 11.67 18.87 -2.31
CA ALA A 362 11.33 17.69 -3.10
C ALA A 362 12.64 16.92 -3.29
N ASN A 363 12.90 15.93 -2.45
CA ASN A 363 13.89 14.91 -2.79
C ASN A 363 13.35 14.22 -4.05
N THR A 364 13.84 14.60 -5.22
CA THR A 364 13.62 13.83 -6.44
C THR A 364 14.48 12.57 -6.29
N GLU A 365 13.94 11.51 -5.69
CA GLU A 365 14.59 10.18 -5.57
C GLU A 365 14.91 9.53 -6.93
N TYR A 366 14.57 10.19 -8.04
CA TYR A 366 14.66 9.67 -9.39
C TYR A 366 15.59 10.57 -10.22
N GLY A 367 16.88 10.27 -10.18
CA GLY A 367 17.87 10.76 -11.15
C GLY A 367 17.79 9.99 -12.48
N PRO A 368 18.67 10.30 -13.44
CA PRO A 368 18.77 9.52 -14.68
C PRO A 368 19.02 8.04 -14.38
N MET A 369 18.45 7.16 -15.21
CA MET A 369 18.56 5.71 -15.07
C MET A 369 19.55 5.14 -16.09
N ASP A 370 20.43 4.27 -15.62
CA ASP A 370 21.39 3.54 -16.42
C ASP A 370 20.81 2.18 -16.81
N LEU A 371 20.90 1.84 -18.10
CA LEU A 371 20.62 0.49 -18.57
C LEU A 371 21.90 -0.32 -18.53
N SER A 372 21.92 -1.41 -17.78
CA SER A 372 23.10 -2.29 -17.68
C SER A 372 22.82 -3.68 -18.23
N ALA A 373 23.82 -4.26 -18.88
CA ALA A 373 23.83 -5.66 -19.29
C ALA A 373 24.89 -6.44 -18.50
N LEU A 374 24.49 -7.59 -17.97
CA LEU A 374 25.38 -8.56 -17.34
C LEU A 374 25.48 -9.80 -18.20
N ASN A 375 26.64 -10.46 -18.18
CA ASN A 375 26.76 -11.82 -18.66
C ASN A 375 25.94 -12.74 -17.74
N ARG A 376 25.06 -13.54 -18.35
CA ARG A 376 24.09 -14.39 -17.63
C ARG A 376 24.74 -15.46 -16.77
N GLU A 377 25.85 -16.06 -17.21
CA GLU A 377 26.52 -17.13 -16.48
C GLU A 377 27.37 -16.62 -15.32
N SER A 378 28.09 -15.51 -15.51
CA SER A 378 29.09 -15.01 -14.56
C SER A 378 28.64 -13.82 -13.72
N GLY A 379 27.54 -13.16 -14.07
CA GLY A 379 27.08 -11.92 -13.44
C GLY A 379 27.97 -10.71 -13.72
N LYS A 380 29.01 -10.83 -14.55
CA LYS A 380 29.92 -9.74 -14.89
C LYS A 380 29.24 -8.73 -15.79
N ARG A 381 29.38 -7.44 -15.48
CA ARG A 381 28.89 -6.36 -16.34
C ARG A 381 29.61 -6.36 -17.68
N LEU A 382 28.83 -6.39 -18.76
CA LEU A 382 29.31 -6.30 -20.14
C LEU A 382 29.37 -4.85 -20.59
N TRP A 383 28.28 -4.10 -20.39
CA TRP A 383 28.19 -2.69 -20.75
C TRP A 383 27.12 -1.99 -19.90
N THR A 384 27.18 -0.65 -19.89
CA THR A 384 26.16 0.23 -19.34
C THR A 384 25.92 1.37 -20.32
N THR A 385 24.67 1.64 -20.63
CA THR A 385 24.23 2.76 -21.47
C THR A 385 23.58 3.80 -20.59
N SER A 386 24.18 4.99 -20.56
CA SER A 386 23.61 6.15 -19.88
C SER A 386 22.70 6.93 -20.83
N PRO A 387 21.67 7.64 -20.33
CA PRO A 387 20.81 8.52 -21.13
C PRO A 387 21.56 9.55 -21.98
N THR A 388 22.78 9.93 -21.58
CA THR A 388 23.66 10.87 -22.29
C THR A 388 24.29 10.30 -23.56
N ASP A 389 24.33 8.97 -23.70
CA ASP A 389 25.04 8.31 -24.80
C ASP A 389 24.25 8.34 -26.11
N PHE A 390 23.00 8.83 -26.08
CA PHE A 390 22.14 8.94 -27.27
C PHE A 390 22.49 10.14 -28.16
N ILE A 391 23.28 11.10 -27.64
CA ILE A 391 23.58 12.37 -28.32
C ILE A 391 24.27 12.15 -29.68
N ASP A 392 25.18 11.18 -29.77
CA ASP A 392 25.98 10.93 -30.98
C ASP A 392 25.14 10.38 -32.14
N VAL A 393 24.02 9.71 -31.84
CA VAL A 393 23.15 9.08 -32.85
C VAL A 393 22.02 10.01 -33.27
N THR A 394 21.50 10.82 -32.35
CA THR A 394 20.31 11.62 -32.59
C THR A 394 20.62 13.06 -32.98
N GLY A 395 21.84 13.54 -32.73
CA GLY A 395 22.27 14.91 -33.04
C GLY A 395 21.63 16.00 -32.17
N GLU A 396 20.74 15.63 -31.25
CA GLU A 396 20.04 16.54 -30.35
C GLU A 396 20.72 16.53 -28.96
N ARG A 397 21.04 17.71 -28.43
CA ARG A 397 21.50 17.86 -27.04
C ARG A 397 20.34 17.57 -26.09
N SER A 398 20.25 16.35 -25.59
CA SER A 398 19.22 15.95 -24.62
C SER A 398 19.52 16.46 -23.21
N GLU A 399 18.51 17.07 -22.60
CA GLU A 399 18.28 16.97 -21.15
C GLU A 399 17.57 15.62 -20.91
N ALA A 400 18.16 14.76 -20.07
CA ALA A 400 17.65 13.46 -19.54
C ALA A 400 16.65 12.61 -20.38
N CYS A 401 17.10 11.46 -20.91
CA CYS A 401 16.23 10.37 -21.42
C CYS A 401 15.72 9.48 -20.27
N TRP A 402 14.44 9.11 -20.30
CA TRP A 402 13.77 8.28 -19.29
C TRP A 402 13.31 6.92 -19.85
N TYR A 403 13.76 5.83 -19.26
CA TYR A 403 13.34 4.46 -19.63
C TYR A 403 12.07 4.02 -18.88
N PHE A 404 11.10 3.41 -19.58
CA PHE A 404 9.90 2.84 -18.97
C PHE A 404 10.02 1.34 -18.64
N GLY A 405 11.18 0.90 -18.16
CA GLY A 405 11.45 -0.49 -17.78
C GLY A 405 12.61 -1.12 -18.58
N ALA A 406 13.04 -2.29 -18.14
CA ALA A 406 14.07 -3.08 -18.80
C ALA A 406 13.64 -3.44 -20.24
N PRO A 407 14.55 -3.37 -21.23
CA PRO A 407 14.24 -3.63 -22.63
C PRO A 407 13.90 -5.11 -22.86
N ILE A 408 13.04 -5.40 -23.82
CA ILE A 408 12.78 -6.78 -24.25
C ILE A 408 13.83 -7.19 -25.29
N PRO A 409 14.62 -8.25 -25.02
CA PRO A 409 15.55 -8.77 -26.00
C PRO A 409 14.85 -9.65 -27.03
N MET A 410 15.16 -9.42 -28.30
CA MET A 410 14.66 -10.21 -29.44
C MET A 410 15.67 -10.12 -30.58
N HIS A 411 16.13 -11.25 -31.12
CA HIS A 411 17.09 -11.32 -32.23
C HIS A 411 18.35 -10.42 -32.09
N ASN A 412 19.02 -10.45 -30.93
CA ASN A 412 20.20 -9.61 -30.62
C ASN A 412 19.92 -8.08 -30.65
N ARG A 413 18.64 -7.69 -30.57
CA ARG A 413 18.18 -6.31 -30.40
C ARG A 413 17.44 -6.16 -29.08
N LEU A 414 17.44 -4.96 -28.55
CA LEU A 414 16.76 -4.58 -27.33
C LEU A 414 15.71 -3.52 -27.66
N TYR A 415 14.45 -3.83 -27.38
CA TYR A 415 13.34 -2.91 -27.60
C TYR A 415 12.89 -2.32 -26.26
N CYS A 416 12.89 -0.99 -26.14
CA CYS A 416 12.36 -0.31 -24.95
C CYS A 416 11.56 0.94 -25.33
N ILE A 417 10.61 1.27 -24.46
CA ILE A 417 9.91 2.55 -24.51
C ILE A 417 10.70 3.56 -23.70
N VAL A 418 10.95 4.71 -24.31
CA VAL A 418 11.66 5.83 -23.67
C VAL A 418 10.87 7.12 -23.85
N GLU A 419 10.94 8.02 -22.87
CA GLU A 419 10.54 9.42 -23.07
C GLU A 419 11.79 10.29 -23.12
N TRP A 420 11.85 11.12 -24.14
CA TRP A 420 12.94 12.04 -24.35
C TRP A 420 12.41 13.31 -25.03
N ASN A 421 12.82 14.50 -24.57
CA ASN A 421 12.31 15.78 -25.09
C ASN A 421 10.78 15.88 -25.07
N ALA A 422 10.14 15.32 -24.02
CA ALA A 422 8.68 15.23 -23.91
C ALA A 422 8.00 14.50 -25.10
N VAL A 423 8.68 13.52 -25.69
CA VAL A 423 8.14 12.64 -26.73
C VAL A 423 8.44 11.20 -26.36
N ILE A 424 7.41 10.36 -26.38
CA ILE A 424 7.51 8.92 -26.14
C ILE A 424 7.93 8.24 -27.44
N ARG A 425 8.96 7.40 -27.37
CA ARG A 425 9.55 6.71 -28.51
C ARG A 425 9.73 5.22 -28.22
N LEU A 426 9.66 4.41 -29.27
CA LEU A 426 10.26 3.08 -29.29
C LEU A 426 11.74 3.25 -29.64
N ALA A 427 12.63 2.74 -28.80
CA ALA A 427 14.07 2.69 -29.05
C ALA A 427 14.49 1.24 -29.30
N CYS A 428 15.33 1.04 -30.32
CA CYS A 428 16.00 -0.22 -30.60
C CYS A 428 17.50 -0.06 -30.32
N LEU A 429 18.04 -0.84 -29.38
CA LEU A 429 19.45 -0.86 -29.05
C LEU A 429 20.08 -2.20 -29.49
N SER A 430 21.39 -2.20 -29.72
CA SER A 430 22.17 -3.42 -29.87
C SER A 430 22.24 -4.17 -28.54
N ALA A 431 21.88 -5.45 -28.50
CA ALA A 431 22.03 -6.27 -27.30
C ALA A 431 23.51 -6.49 -26.92
N GLU A 432 24.40 -6.48 -27.91
CA GLU A 432 25.82 -6.71 -27.72
C GLU A 432 26.55 -5.49 -27.14
N THR A 433 26.19 -4.29 -27.57
CA THR A 433 26.93 -3.06 -27.22
C THR A 433 26.14 -2.05 -26.40
N GLY A 434 24.80 -2.20 -26.32
CA GLY A 434 23.92 -1.21 -25.69
C GLY A 434 23.76 0.08 -26.49
N GLN A 435 24.32 0.17 -27.70
CA GLN A 435 24.24 1.37 -28.54
C GLN A 435 22.89 1.51 -29.22
N LEU A 436 22.41 2.76 -29.32
CA LEU A 436 21.17 3.09 -30.01
C LEU A 436 21.30 2.86 -31.51
N MET A 437 20.42 2.03 -32.07
CA MET A 437 20.39 1.71 -33.51
C MET A 437 19.41 2.62 -34.26
N TRP A 438 18.21 2.81 -33.70
CA TRP A 438 17.17 3.67 -34.25
C TRP A 438 16.09 3.98 -33.20
N THR A 439 15.26 4.99 -33.49
CA THR A 439 14.09 5.33 -32.68
C THR A 439 12.89 5.70 -33.55
N THR A 440 11.68 5.34 -33.10
CA THR A 440 10.42 5.74 -33.73
C THR A 440 9.55 6.51 -32.76
N ARG A 441 9.00 7.65 -33.20
CA ARG A 441 8.05 8.47 -32.41
C ARG A 441 6.72 7.74 -32.25
N LEU A 442 6.19 7.71 -31.02
CA LEU A 442 4.95 7.01 -30.70
C LEU A 442 3.83 7.97 -30.29
N ALA A 443 4.12 8.87 -29.35
CA ALA A 443 3.13 9.74 -28.75
C ALA A 443 3.78 10.95 -28.04
N TYR A 444 2.97 11.98 -27.85
CA TYR A 444 3.25 13.15 -27.05
C TYR A 444 2.42 13.08 -25.76
N PRO A 445 3.05 12.98 -24.58
CA PRO A 445 2.33 13.04 -23.33
C PRO A 445 1.81 14.46 -23.08
N GLY A 446 0.67 14.57 -22.38
CA GLY A 446 0.14 15.88 -21.97
C GLY A 446 1.07 16.65 -21.01
N GLN A 447 2.03 15.97 -20.37
CA GLN A 447 3.02 16.53 -19.48
C GLN A 447 4.33 15.73 -19.56
N SER A 448 5.46 16.44 -19.62
CA SER A 448 6.79 15.81 -19.55
C SER A 448 6.96 14.96 -18.29
N ILE A 449 7.63 13.83 -18.44
CA ILE A 449 7.98 12.88 -17.39
C ILE A 449 8.69 13.54 -16.21
N ASP A 450 9.35 14.68 -16.43
CA ASP A 450 10.04 15.41 -15.37
C ASP A 450 9.10 15.98 -14.31
N LYS A 451 7.86 16.22 -14.72
CA LYS A 451 6.82 16.84 -13.90
C LYS A 451 5.72 15.85 -13.52
N ASP A 452 5.75 14.62 -14.06
CA ASP A 452 4.76 13.58 -13.76
C ASP A 452 5.39 12.46 -12.89
N ALA A 453 5.31 12.65 -11.58
CA ALA A 453 5.87 11.71 -10.61
C ALA A 453 5.17 10.34 -10.59
N VAL A 454 3.94 10.22 -11.11
CA VAL A 454 3.21 8.96 -11.15
C VAL A 454 3.61 8.14 -12.37
N ARG A 455 3.69 8.76 -13.55
CA ARG A 455 4.19 8.09 -14.78
C ARG A 455 5.63 7.57 -14.62
N ARG A 456 6.45 8.21 -13.79
CA ARG A 456 7.81 7.71 -13.41
C ARG A 456 7.82 6.36 -12.69
N LEU A 457 6.67 5.83 -12.28
CA LEU A 457 6.57 4.50 -11.65
C LEU A 457 5.95 3.45 -12.58
N TRP A 458 5.44 3.87 -13.74
CA TRP A 458 4.78 3.01 -14.71
C TRP A 458 5.79 2.39 -15.67
N ASN A 459 5.72 1.07 -15.84
CA ASN A 459 6.41 0.42 -16.94
C ASN A 459 5.60 0.52 -18.23
N ALA A 460 6.30 0.53 -19.35
CA ALA A 460 5.75 0.38 -20.68
C ALA A 460 6.64 -0.59 -21.45
N THR A 461 6.32 -1.87 -21.32
CA THR A 461 7.08 -2.95 -21.94
C THR A 461 6.56 -3.19 -23.35
N PRO A 462 7.37 -3.01 -24.41
CA PRO A 462 6.95 -3.32 -25.78
C PRO A 462 6.94 -4.83 -26.00
N ILE A 463 6.12 -5.32 -26.92
CA ILE A 463 6.04 -6.75 -27.25
C ILE A 463 6.33 -6.94 -28.75
N PRO A 464 7.56 -7.34 -29.11
CA PRO A 464 7.87 -7.79 -30.46
C PRO A 464 7.40 -9.23 -30.67
N ASP A 465 6.58 -9.47 -31.70
CA ASP A 465 6.17 -10.81 -32.15
C ASP A 465 5.83 -10.80 -33.64
N GLN A 466 6.16 -11.88 -34.36
CA GLN A 466 5.75 -12.08 -35.75
C GLN A 466 5.99 -10.86 -36.68
N GLY A 467 7.09 -10.13 -36.48
CA GLY A 467 7.50 -8.95 -37.27
C GLY A 467 6.83 -7.63 -36.89
N LEU A 468 5.91 -7.65 -35.92
CA LEU A 468 5.22 -6.48 -35.38
C LEU A 468 5.68 -6.20 -33.95
N ILE A 469 5.55 -4.95 -33.51
CA ILE A 469 5.92 -4.51 -32.17
C ILE A 469 4.76 -3.69 -31.59
N TRP A 470 4.12 -4.20 -30.54
CA TRP A 470 3.08 -3.46 -29.82
C TRP A 470 3.66 -2.69 -28.64
N CYS A 471 3.40 -1.38 -28.63
CA CYS A 471 4.01 -0.42 -27.74
C CYS A 471 2.93 0.28 -26.89
N PRO A 472 2.88 0.04 -25.57
CA PRO A 472 2.13 0.91 -24.66
C PRO A 472 2.89 2.23 -24.50
N THR A 473 2.17 3.35 -24.36
CA THR A 473 2.83 4.68 -24.33
C THR A 473 2.81 5.37 -22.98
N THR A 474 2.04 4.92 -21.99
CA THR A 474 1.71 5.67 -20.74
C THR A 474 0.95 6.98 -20.97
N ALA A 475 0.53 7.24 -22.21
CA ALA A 475 -0.21 8.43 -22.64
C ALA A 475 -1.59 8.08 -23.24
N ASN A 476 -2.19 6.97 -22.80
CA ASN A 476 -3.49 6.43 -23.25
C ASN A 476 -3.48 5.84 -24.66
N TRP A 477 -2.31 5.54 -25.23
CA TRP A 477 -2.21 4.95 -26.56
C TRP A 477 -1.50 3.60 -26.51
N THR A 478 -1.99 2.66 -27.32
CA THR A 478 -1.21 1.49 -27.76
C THR A 478 -0.96 1.62 -29.24
N VAL A 479 0.30 1.50 -29.65
CA VAL A 479 0.75 1.71 -31.03
C VAL A 479 1.39 0.42 -31.53
N CYS A 480 1.06 0.00 -32.75
CA CYS A 480 1.75 -1.10 -33.42
C CYS A 480 2.74 -0.54 -34.43
N ILE A 481 3.96 -1.08 -34.43
CA ILE A 481 5.03 -0.75 -35.34
C ILE A 481 5.42 -1.99 -36.14
N ASP A 482 5.72 -1.80 -37.42
CA ASP A 482 6.39 -2.80 -38.24
C ASP A 482 7.91 -2.77 -38.02
N GLU A 483 8.52 -3.93 -37.76
CA GLU A 483 9.95 -4.03 -37.42
C GLU A 483 10.87 -3.62 -38.58
N LEU A 484 10.46 -3.90 -39.83
CA LEU A 484 11.29 -3.68 -41.02
C LEU A 484 11.32 -2.21 -41.45
N THR A 485 10.14 -1.63 -41.62
CA THR A 485 9.94 -0.24 -42.04
C THR A 485 10.05 0.74 -40.87
N ARG A 486 10.09 0.24 -39.63
CA ARG A 486 10.19 1.04 -38.38
C ARG A 486 9.05 2.04 -38.21
N SER A 487 7.93 1.75 -38.87
CA SER A 487 6.82 2.69 -39.06
C SER A 487 5.59 2.24 -38.28
N PRO A 488 4.80 3.17 -37.72
CA PRO A 488 3.52 2.83 -37.13
C PRO A 488 2.60 2.24 -38.19
N LEU A 489 1.84 1.20 -37.83
CA LEU A 489 0.78 0.61 -38.64
C LEU A 489 -0.60 1.06 -38.17
N TRP A 490 -0.77 1.23 -36.86
CA TRP A 490 -1.98 1.74 -36.22
C TRP A 490 -1.68 2.23 -34.80
N ALA A 491 -2.58 3.07 -34.27
CA ALA A 491 -2.63 3.43 -32.85
C ALA A 491 -4.07 3.38 -32.34
N CYS A 492 -4.28 2.80 -31.17
CA CYS A 492 -5.60 2.72 -30.53
C CYS A 492 -5.60 3.45 -29.20
N ARG A 493 -6.61 4.31 -29.00
CA ARG A 493 -6.78 5.07 -27.75
C ARG A 493 -7.46 4.22 -26.69
N LEU A 494 -6.79 4.06 -25.56
CA LEU A 494 -7.26 3.34 -24.37
C LEU A 494 -7.83 4.35 -23.36
N VAL A 495 -8.96 4.97 -23.70
CA VAL A 495 -9.64 5.93 -22.80
C VAL A 495 -10.60 5.20 -21.87
N GLY A 496 -10.31 5.21 -20.57
CA GLY A 496 -11.31 4.97 -19.52
C GLY A 496 -12.21 6.19 -19.35
N LYS A 497 -13.51 5.99 -19.11
CA LYS A 497 -14.51 7.07 -18.95
C LYS A 497 -14.27 8.02 -17.76
N THR A 498 -13.19 7.85 -16.98
CA THR A 498 -13.05 8.36 -15.61
C THR A 498 -11.88 9.31 -15.35
N GLN A 499 -10.97 9.60 -16.29
CA GLN A 499 -9.94 10.62 -16.06
C GLN A 499 -10.21 11.89 -16.87
N LYS A 500 -11.06 12.77 -16.34
CA LYS A 500 -10.92 14.18 -16.67
C LYS A 500 -9.66 14.67 -15.98
N ALA A 501 -8.66 15.08 -16.76
CA ALA A 501 -7.53 15.84 -16.24
C ALA A 501 -8.12 16.98 -15.39
N VAL A 502 -7.83 16.98 -14.09
CA VAL A 502 -8.26 18.09 -13.25
C VAL A 502 -7.40 19.27 -13.66
N SER A 503 -7.98 20.18 -14.45
CA SER A 503 -7.46 21.52 -14.62
C SER A 503 -7.49 22.16 -13.23
N SER A 504 -6.38 22.07 -12.50
CA SER A 504 -6.23 22.82 -11.26
C SER A 504 -6.42 24.29 -11.61
N ALA A 505 -7.46 24.90 -11.03
CA ALA A 505 -7.75 26.33 -11.15
C ALA A 505 -6.72 27.13 -10.32
N MET A 506 -5.43 26.98 -10.62
CA MET A 506 -4.45 27.98 -10.25
C MET A 506 -4.65 29.18 -11.17
N ARG A 507 -4.56 30.39 -10.62
CA ARG A 507 -4.52 31.63 -11.41
C ARG A 507 -3.31 31.56 -12.36
N GLY A 508 -3.56 31.15 -13.60
CA GLY A 508 -2.58 31.10 -14.69
C GLY A 508 -2.03 29.69 -14.96
N ARG A 509 -2.60 29.05 -15.99
CA ARG A 509 -2.24 27.77 -16.65
C ARG A 509 -2.68 26.46 -15.96
N PRO A 510 -3.62 25.71 -16.56
CA PRO A 510 -3.90 24.34 -16.14
C PRO A 510 -2.69 23.45 -16.47
N VAL A 511 -2.26 22.64 -15.50
CA VAL A 511 -1.26 21.59 -15.70
C VAL A 511 -1.99 20.25 -15.70
N ALA A 512 -1.94 19.51 -16.80
CA ALA A 512 -2.39 18.12 -16.82
C ALA A 512 -1.38 17.29 -16.01
N MET A 513 -1.81 16.66 -14.92
CA MET A 513 -0.95 15.81 -14.10
C MET A 513 -1.68 14.52 -13.76
N THR A 514 -0.98 13.39 -13.86
CA THR A 514 -1.54 12.09 -13.48
C THR A 514 -1.78 12.05 -11.97
N LEU A 515 -3.02 11.79 -11.57
CA LEU A 515 -3.37 11.69 -10.15
C LEU A 515 -2.87 10.36 -9.57
N PRO A 516 -2.32 10.33 -8.35
CA PRO A 516 -2.07 9.07 -7.64
C PRO A 516 -3.40 8.32 -7.41
N ALA A 517 -3.37 6.99 -7.53
CA ALA A 517 -4.48 6.12 -7.15
C ALA A 517 -4.12 5.29 -5.91
N SER A 518 -5.13 4.79 -5.20
CA SER A 518 -4.96 3.73 -4.20
C SER A 518 -4.49 2.44 -4.87
N LEU A 519 -3.93 1.51 -4.09
CA LEU A 519 -3.53 0.20 -4.62
C LEU A 519 -4.75 -0.50 -5.25
N ASN A 520 -4.52 -1.21 -6.37
CA ASN A 520 -5.54 -1.93 -7.14
C ASN A 520 -6.73 -1.10 -7.67
N HIS A 521 -6.66 0.23 -7.62
CA HIS A 521 -7.61 1.10 -8.32
C HIS A 521 -7.14 1.42 -9.75
N ARG A 522 -5.99 0.85 -10.14
CA ARG A 522 -5.41 0.79 -11.48
C ARG A 522 -4.65 -0.52 -11.60
N TRP A 523 -4.39 -0.95 -12.83
CA TRP A 523 -3.46 -2.05 -13.07
C TRP A 523 -2.10 -1.67 -12.52
N HIS A 524 -1.50 -2.57 -11.74
CA HIS A 524 -0.21 -2.30 -11.12
C HIS A 524 0.92 -2.41 -12.14
N THR A 525 0.79 -3.28 -13.15
CA THR A 525 1.70 -3.42 -14.29
C THR A 525 0.88 -3.35 -15.57
N SER A 526 1.43 -2.74 -16.63
CA SER A 526 0.80 -2.77 -17.94
C SER A 526 1.04 -4.13 -18.56
N VAL A 527 -0.03 -4.84 -18.93
CA VAL A 527 0.07 -6.15 -19.59
C VAL A 527 -0.42 -5.99 -21.01
N ILE A 528 0.41 -6.42 -21.96
CA ILE A 528 -0.01 -6.70 -23.33
C ILE A 528 0.23 -8.19 -23.55
N ARG A 529 -0.69 -8.88 -24.23
CA ARG A 529 -0.45 -10.26 -24.69
C ARG A 529 -1.13 -10.48 -26.03
N LYS A 530 -0.39 -11.02 -27.00
CA LYS A 530 -0.94 -11.49 -28.27
C LYS A 530 -1.50 -12.90 -28.10
N VAL A 531 -2.69 -13.12 -28.63
CA VAL A 531 -3.43 -14.38 -28.62
C VAL A 531 -4.09 -14.53 -29.98
N GLY A 532 -3.51 -15.37 -30.85
CA GLY A 532 -3.92 -15.44 -32.26
C GLY A 532 -3.99 -14.04 -32.90
N ASP A 533 -5.09 -13.72 -33.57
CA ASP A 533 -5.30 -12.38 -34.18
C ASP A 533 -5.74 -11.29 -33.18
N SER A 534 -5.78 -11.60 -31.88
CA SER A 534 -6.19 -10.69 -30.82
C SER A 534 -5.02 -10.20 -29.97
N LEU A 535 -5.15 -8.99 -29.43
CA LEU A 535 -4.22 -8.37 -28.51
C LEU A 535 -4.98 -7.97 -27.24
N ILE A 536 -4.67 -8.61 -26.12
CA ILE A 536 -5.24 -8.28 -24.81
C ILE A 536 -4.37 -7.21 -24.16
N VAL A 537 -4.97 -6.12 -23.73
CA VAL A 537 -4.28 -4.95 -23.15
C VAL A 537 -4.92 -4.56 -21.82
N LEU A 538 -4.09 -4.50 -20.76
CA LEU A 538 -4.43 -4.00 -19.42
C LEU A 538 -3.56 -2.76 -19.16
N PRO A 539 -4.02 -1.54 -19.52
CA PRO A 539 -3.20 -0.33 -19.50
C PRO A 539 -3.08 0.32 -18.11
N HIS A 540 -2.00 1.02 -17.80
CA HIS A 540 -1.89 1.79 -16.54
C HIS A 540 -2.91 2.92 -16.44
N GLU A 541 -3.27 3.49 -17.59
CA GLU A 541 -4.03 4.73 -17.72
C GLU A 541 -5.53 4.53 -17.49
N ALA A 542 -6.03 3.33 -17.81
CA ALA A 542 -7.44 2.98 -17.71
C ALA A 542 -7.60 1.64 -16.98
N PHE A 543 -8.56 1.59 -16.06
CA PHE A 543 -8.87 0.35 -15.34
C PHE A 543 -9.88 -0.49 -16.12
N GLU A 544 -9.45 -0.91 -17.32
CA GLU A 544 -10.22 -1.74 -18.25
C GLU A 544 -9.36 -2.90 -18.78
N ILE A 545 -10.02 -3.95 -19.26
CA ILE A 545 -9.42 -4.97 -20.11
C ILE A 545 -9.84 -4.65 -21.54
N ALA A 546 -8.91 -4.34 -22.43
CA ALA A 546 -9.19 -4.06 -23.83
C ALA A 546 -8.72 -5.23 -24.70
N ILE A 547 -9.58 -5.73 -25.59
CA ILE A 547 -9.22 -6.75 -26.57
C ILE A 547 -9.27 -6.09 -27.95
N LEU A 548 -8.12 -6.02 -28.60
CA LEU A 548 -7.92 -5.38 -29.89
C LEU A 548 -7.63 -6.43 -30.96
N ASN A 549 -7.88 -6.12 -32.23
CA ASN A 549 -7.27 -6.85 -33.33
C ASN A 549 -5.77 -6.52 -33.37
N ALA A 550 -4.90 -7.53 -33.39
CA ALA A 550 -3.45 -7.34 -33.32
C ALA A 550 -2.86 -6.64 -34.56
N MET A 551 -3.50 -6.80 -35.73
CA MET A 551 -3.05 -6.22 -37.00
C MET A 551 -3.62 -4.84 -37.29
N THR A 552 -4.86 -4.56 -36.88
CA THR A 552 -5.56 -3.31 -37.23
C THR A 552 -5.72 -2.34 -36.06
N GLY A 553 -5.58 -2.82 -34.82
CA GLY A 553 -5.84 -2.02 -33.63
C GLY A 553 -7.32 -1.72 -33.39
N GLU A 554 -8.23 -2.33 -34.15
CA GLU A 554 -9.65 -2.19 -33.92
C GLU A 554 -10.06 -2.82 -32.59
N VAL A 555 -10.91 -2.12 -31.85
CA VAL A 555 -11.41 -2.59 -30.56
C VAL A 555 -12.47 -3.66 -30.82
N ARG A 556 -12.17 -4.92 -30.47
CA ARG A 556 -13.14 -6.02 -30.53
C ARG A 556 -14.10 -5.95 -29.34
N SER A 557 -13.56 -5.76 -28.14
CA SER A 557 -14.35 -5.69 -26.91
C SER A 557 -13.58 -5.00 -25.77
N ARG A 558 -14.31 -4.59 -24.72
CA ARG A 558 -13.75 -3.99 -23.51
C ARG A 558 -14.54 -4.38 -22.26
N VAL A 559 -13.83 -4.62 -21.18
CA VAL A 559 -14.40 -4.79 -19.83
C VAL A 559 -14.00 -3.59 -18.97
N ASP A 560 -14.96 -2.77 -18.59
CA ASP A 560 -14.73 -1.63 -17.68
C ASP A 560 -14.80 -2.08 -16.22
N LEU A 561 -13.66 -2.11 -15.54
CA LEU A 561 -13.55 -2.52 -14.14
C LEU A 561 -13.58 -1.34 -13.17
N THR A 562 -13.78 -0.10 -13.65
CA THR A 562 -13.79 1.10 -12.78
C THR A 562 -14.81 1.03 -11.66
N ARG A 563 -15.93 0.31 -11.87
CA ARG A 563 -16.98 0.10 -10.86
C ARG A 563 -16.68 -1.05 -9.89
N GLN A 564 -15.70 -1.90 -10.20
CA GLN A 564 -15.35 -3.11 -9.45
C GLN A 564 -13.98 -2.96 -8.74
N GLN A 565 -13.64 -1.73 -8.37
CA GLN A 565 -12.40 -1.39 -7.68
C GLN A 565 -12.48 -1.72 -6.17
N PRO A 566 -11.41 -2.24 -5.55
CA PRO A 566 -10.12 -2.63 -6.16
C PRO A 566 -10.18 -3.91 -6.99
N ALA A 567 -9.31 -4.04 -8.01
CA ALA A 567 -9.08 -5.29 -8.73
C ALA A 567 -7.60 -5.63 -8.98
N SER A 568 -7.30 -6.93 -9.09
CA SER A 568 -5.96 -7.46 -9.33
C SER A 568 -6.00 -8.59 -10.37
N LEU A 569 -5.01 -8.64 -11.25
CA LEU A 569 -4.86 -9.73 -12.22
C LEU A 569 -4.38 -10.99 -11.50
N ILE A 570 -5.09 -12.11 -11.67
CA ILE A 570 -4.72 -13.41 -11.10
C ILE A 570 -4.12 -14.30 -12.18
N HIS A 571 -4.78 -14.40 -13.33
CA HIS A 571 -4.32 -15.23 -14.43
C HIS A 571 -4.74 -14.65 -15.78
N LEU A 572 -3.99 -14.95 -16.82
CA LEU A 572 -4.30 -14.57 -18.20
C LEU A 572 -3.66 -15.62 -19.13
N ASP A 573 -4.46 -16.17 -20.03
CA ASP A 573 -4.07 -17.13 -21.06
C ASP A 573 -4.75 -16.81 -22.41
N ASN A 574 -4.76 -17.76 -23.33
CA ASN A 574 -5.33 -17.59 -24.67
C ASN A 574 -6.87 -17.60 -24.69
N GLU A 575 -7.52 -18.13 -23.67
CA GLU A 575 -8.98 -18.29 -23.62
C GLU A 575 -9.62 -17.33 -22.62
N ARG A 576 -8.92 -17.01 -21.51
CA ARG A 576 -9.51 -16.37 -20.33
C ARG A 576 -8.60 -15.34 -19.68
N VAL A 577 -9.24 -14.37 -19.03
CA VAL A 577 -8.63 -13.42 -18.09
C VAL A 577 -9.31 -13.56 -16.74
N VAL A 578 -8.56 -13.96 -15.72
CA VAL A 578 -9.07 -14.15 -14.35
C VAL A 578 -8.58 -13.02 -13.45
N VAL A 579 -9.52 -12.34 -12.79
CA VAL A 579 -9.26 -11.18 -11.93
C VAL A 579 -9.93 -11.33 -10.57
N ALA A 580 -9.27 -10.85 -9.52
CA ALA A 580 -9.87 -10.67 -8.21
C ALA A 580 -10.42 -9.25 -8.13
N VAL A 581 -11.72 -9.07 -7.89
CA VAL A 581 -12.43 -7.78 -7.87
C VAL A 581 -13.27 -7.63 -6.59
N SER A 582 -13.50 -6.41 -6.13
CA SER A 582 -14.45 -6.15 -5.04
C SER A 582 -15.82 -5.79 -5.60
N ARG A 583 -16.89 -6.49 -5.19
CA ARG A 583 -18.28 -6.23 -5.61
C ARG A 583 -19.13 -5.77 -4.43
N SER A 584 -19.96 -4.74 -4.65
CA SER A 584 -20.95 -4.28 -3.68
C SER A 584 -22.23 -5.12 -3.78
N LYS A 585 -22.76 -5.59 -2.64
CA LYS A 585 -23.93 -6.48 -2.57
C LYS A 585 -25.23 -5.94 -3.16
N ASN A 586 -25.35 -4.62 -3.38
CA ASN A 586 -26.62 -4.00 -3.77
C ASN A 586 -26.71 -3.55 -5.24
N GLY A 587 -25.68 -3.76 -6.08
CA GLY A 587 -25.64 -3.18 -7.44
C GLY A 587 -25.71 -1.63 -7.48
N ALA A 588 -25.86 -0.99 -6.32
CA ALA A 588 -25.82 0.45 -6.15
C ALA A 588 -24.37 0.90 -6.32
N SER A 589 -24.17 1.72 -7.35
CA SER A 589 -22.95 2.44 -7.62
C SER A 589 -22.33 2.98 -6.32
N GLN A 590 -21.02 2.78 -6.13
CA GLN A 590 -20.26 3.76 -5.35
C GLN A 590 -20.66 5.13 -5.90
N PRO A 591 -21.10 6.10 -5.08
CA PRO A 591 -21.23 7.46 -5.57
C PRO A 591 -19.82 7.84 -6.01
N SER A 592 -19.62 7.96 -7.33
CA SER A 592 -18.52 8.75 -7.87
C SER A 592 -18.47 10.01 -7.03
N VAL A 593 -17.31 10.33 -6.44
CA VAL A 593 -17.08 11.62 -5.77
C VAL A 593 -17.77 12.68 -6.62
N PRO A 594 -18.79 13.39 -6.09
CA PRO A 594 -19.67 14.14 -6.96
C PRO A 594 -18.83 15.23 -7.60
N THR A 595 -18.61 15.13 -8.91
CA THR A 595 -18.20 16.28 -9.73
C THR A 595 -19.39 17.22 -9.75
N TYR A 596 -19.50 18.05 -8.71
CA TYR A 596 -20.49 19.12 -8.66
C TYR A 596 -20.16 20.14 -9.75
N LYS A 597 -20.91 20.09 -10.86
CA LYS A 597 -20.95 21.17 -11.85
C LYS A 597 -21.62 22.38 -11.18
N GLY A 598 -20.88 23.49 -11.03
CA GLY A 598 -21.49 24.82 -11.07
C GLY A 598 -21.68 25.60 -9.77
N MET A 599 -20.96 25.34 -8.67
CA MET A 599 -20.95 26.26 -7.52
C MET A 599 -19.53 26.64 -7.06
N PRO A 600 -19.22 27.93 -6.87
CA PRO A 600 -17.92 28.35 -6.35
C PRO A 600 -17.87 28.11 -4.84
N ILE A 601 -17.30 26.98 -4.42
CA ILE A 601 -17.08 26.69 -3.01
C ILE A 601 -15.88 27.52 -2.52
N ARG A 602 -16.11 28.37 -1.52
CA ARG A 602 -15.03 29.07 -0.79
C ARG A 602 -14.11 28.03 -0.13
N PRO A 603 -12.78 28.10 -0.30
CA PRO A 603 -11.86 27.15 0.31
C PRO A 603 -11.80 27.41 1.82
N GLY A 604 -12.34 26.49 2.64
CA GLY A 604 -12.25 26.63 4.10
C GLY A 604 -13.07 25.66 4.96
N LEU A 605 -14.10 24.98 4.43
CA LEU A 605 -14.88 24.02 5.23
C LEU A 605 -15.01 22.67 4.51
N MET A 606 -14.06 21.77 4.76
CA MET A 606 -14.36 20.35 4.84
C MET A 606 -14.01 19.91 6.26
N LEU A 607 -15.03 19.53 7.03
CA LEU A 607 -14.87 19.00 8.38
C LEU A 607 -14.20 17.60 8.29
N PRO A 608 -13.07 17.37 8.97
CA PRO A 608 -12.46 16.05 9.06
C PRO A 608 -13.27 15.22 10.05
N GLY A 609 -14.17 14.34 9.59
CA GLY A 609 -14.93 13.54 10.56
C GLY A 609 -16.03 12.61 10.09
N MET A 610 -16.56 12.67 8.87
CA MET A 610 -17.62 11.72 8.49
C MET A 610 -17.06 10.33 8.17
N PRO A 611 -17.41 9.27 8.94
CA PRO A 611 -17.10 7.91 8.57
C PRO A 611 -18.09 7.47 7.48
N GLN A 612 -17.59 7.18 6.28
CA GLN A 612 -18.35 6.28 5.41
C GLN A 612 -18.30 4.91 6.07
N ALA A 613 -19.46 4.41 6.50
CA ALA A 613 -19.59 3.05 6.99
C ALA A 613 -19.07 2.06 5.93
N PRO A 614 -18.29 1.03 6.29
CA PRO A 614 -17.90 0.00 5.34
C PRO A 614 -19.15 -0.75 4.91
N MET A 615 -19.71 -0.43 3.75
CA MET A 615 -20.59 -1.39 3.09
C MET A 615 -19.76 -2.64 2.84
N SER A 616 -20.25 -3.81 3.26
CA SER A 616 -19.55 -5.09 3.12
C SER A 616 -19.39 -5.43 1.64
N ALA A 617 -18.33 -4.93 1.01
CA ALA A 617 -17.93 -5.35 -0.32
C ALA A 617 -17.18 -6.67 -0.16
N ASN A 618 -17.69 -7.72 -0.81
CA ASN A 618 -17.06 -9.03 -0.80
C ASN A 618 -16.16 -9.14 -2.02
N THR A 619 -14.96 -9.67 -1.82
CA THR A 619 -14.02 -9.93 -2.91
C THR A 619 -14.53 -11.13 -3.69
N HIS A 620 -14.46 -11.05 -5.02
CA HIS A 620 -14.87 -12.10 -5.95
C HIS A 620 -13.70 -12.43 -6.87
N LEU A 621 -13.57 -13.70 -7.25
CA LEU A 621 -12.75 -14.13 -8.37
C LEU A 621 -13.65 -14.24 -9.60
N VAL A 622 -13.26 -13.62 -10.72
CA VAL A 622 -14.09 -13.51 -11.93
C VAL A 622 -13.27 -13.89 -13.15
N SER A 623 -13.81 -14.77 -13.99
CA SER A 623 -13.25 -15.10 -15.31
C SER A 623 -13.99 -14.35 -16.41
N TYR A 624 -13.22 -13.75 -17.31
CA TYR A 624 -13.70 -13.17 -18.55
C TYR A 624 -13.16 -13.96 -19.74
N GLN A 625 -14.04 -14.33 -20.67
CA GLN A 625 -13.63 -14.93 -21.94
C GLN A 625 -12.92 -13.90 -22.81
N VAL A 626 -11.79 -14.28 -23.42
CA VAL A 626 -11.05 -13.41 -24.36
C VAL A 626 -11.89 -13.13 -25.60
N GLU A 627 -12.61 -14.12 -26.11
CA GLU A 627 -13.60 -13.91 -27.15
C GLU A 627 -14.88 -13.31 -26.57
N GLY A 628 -15.27 -12.13 -27.05
CA GLY A 628 -16.51 -11.45 -26.64
C GLY A 628 -16.44 -10.68 -25.32
N ALA A 629 -15.43 -10.89 -24.47
CA ALA A 629 -15.26 -10.22 -23.17
C ALA A 629 -16.44 -10.40 -22.19
N ASN A 630 -17.12 -11.55 -22.28
CA ASN A 630 -18.22 -11.89 -21.38
C ASN A 630 -17.68 -12.51 -20.08
N GLU A 631 -18.37 -12.24 -18.98
CA GLU A 631 -18.13 -12.92 -17.71
C GLU A 631 -18.60 -14.39 -17.83
N GLU A 632 -17.69 -15.34 -17.66
CA GLU A 632 -18.00 -16.78 -17.71
C GLU A 632 -18.52 -17.29 -16.36
N TRP A 633 -17.81 -16.94 -15.30
CA TRP A 633 -18.14 -17.32 -13.92
C TRP A 633 -17.59 -16.29 -12.93
N ALA A 634 -18.21 -16.23 -11.75
CA ALA A 634 -17.76 -15.44 -10.62
C ALA A 634 -17.99 -16.19 -9.31
N ILE A 635 -16.99 -16.18 -8.45
CA ILE A 635 -17.00 -16.86 -7.15
C ILE A 635 -16.81 -15.81 -6.07
N GLU A 636 -17.70 -15.77 -5.09
CA GLU A 636 -17.53 -14.95 -3.89
C GLU A 636 -16.51 -15.60 -2.96
N LEU A 637 -15.47 -14.87 -2.55
CA LEU A 637 -14.47 -15.38 -1.63
C LEU A 637 -15.03 -15.35 -0.19
N GLY A 638 -15.15 -16.54 0.41
CA GLY A 638 -15.72 -16.77 1.74
C GLY A 638 -14.68 -17.17 2.79
N ASP A 639 -15.12 -17.84 3.85
CA ASP A 639 -14.24 -18.31 4.94
C ASP A 639 -13.35 -19.48 4.49
N ASP A 640 -13.79 -20.28 3.50
CA ASP A 640 -13.08 -21.47 2.98
C ASP A 640 -12.06 -21.13 1.86
N PHE A 641 -12.04 -19.89 1.36
CA PHE A 641 -11.12 -19.44 0.32
C PHE A 641 -10.68 -18.01 0.60
N SER A 642 -9.46 -17.86 1.12
CA SER A 642 -8.88 -16.56 1.45
C SER A 642 -8.53 -15.75 0.20
N VAL A 643 -8.29 -14.47 0.40
CA VAL A 643 -7.91 -13.53 -0.66
C VAL A 643 -6.61 -14.00 -1.32
N PRO A 644 -6.49 -13.97 -2.66
CA PRO A 644 -5.24 -14.31 -3.33
C PRO A 644 -4.08 -13.46 -2.84
N ALA A 645 -2.93 -14.10 -2.64
CA ALA A 645 -1.66 -13.46 -2.33
C ALA A 645 -1.00 -12.81 -3.56
N GLY A 646 -1.32 -13.28 -4.77
CA GLY A 646 -0.80 -12.75 -6.03
C GLY A 646 -1.25 -13.58 -7.23
N ARG A 647 -0.44 -13.66 -8.29
CA ARG A 647 -0.81 -14.35 -9.54
C ARG A 647 -0.81 -15.87 -9.36
N GLY A 648 -1.75 -16.53 -10.02
CA GLY A 648 -1.87 -17.97 -10.07
C GLY A 648 -1.18 -18.59 -11.29
N LEU A 649 -0.93 -19.90 -11.22
CA LEU A 649 -0.32 -20.71 -12.27
C LEU A 649 -1.35 -21.67 -12.86
N ARG A 650 -1.49 -21.68 -14.18
CA ARG A 650 -2.33 -22.68 -14.87
C ARG A 650 -1.58 -24.00 -14.98
N ASP A 651 -2.29 -25.08 -14.68
CA ASP A 651 -1.83 -26.47 -14.77
C ASP A 651 -2.96 -27.32 -15.39
N GLY A 652 -2.87 -27.57 -16.70
CA GLY A 652 -3.95 -28.21 -17.45
C GLY A 652 -5.26 -27.41 -17.41
N ASP A 653 -6.32 -28.07 -16.96
CA ASP A 653 -7.65 -27.49 -16.76
C ASP A 653 -7.84 -26.89 -15.35
N SER A 654 -6.77 -26.86 -14.56
CA SER A 654 -6.74 -26.28 -13.22
C SER A 654 -5.94 -24.99 -13.16
N LEU A 655 -6.29 -24.12 -12.21
CA LEU A 655 -5.59 -22.89 -11.86
C LEU A 655 -5.19 -22.97 -10.38
N LEU A 656 -3.89 -22.97 -10.13
CA LEU A 656 -3.31 -22.93 -8.78
C LEU A 656 -3.20 -21.48 -8.32
N ILE A 657 -3.81 -21.14 -7.18
CA ILE A 657 -3.87 -19.77 -6.66
C ILE A 657 -3.22 -19.73 -5.27
N PRO A 658 -2.16 -18.92 -5.06
CA PRO A 658 -1.60 -18.72 -3.74
C PRO A 658 -2.52 -17.83 -2.91
N GLN A 659 -2.80 -18.20 -1.66
CA GLN A 659 -3.69 -17.47 -0.76
C GLN A 659 -2.94 -16.73 0.37
N GLN A 660 -3.55 -15.65 0.88
CA GLN A 660 -3.05 -14.95 2.07
C GLN A 660 -3.14 -15.79 3.35
N SER A 661 -3.94 -16.86 3.38
CA SER A 661 -3.95 -17.85 4.47
C SER A 661 -2.65 -18.67 4.54
N GLY A 662 -1.83 -18.69 3.48
CA GLY A 662 -0.65 -19.56 3.36
C GLY A 662 -0.93 -20.87 2.59
N GLU A 663 -2.15 -21.00 2.05
CA GLU A 663 -2.61 -22.17 1.30
C GLU A 663 -2.45 -21.97 -0.22
N ILE A 664 -2.44 -23.08 -0.96
CA ILE A 664 -2.59 -23.09 -2.41
C ILE A 664 -3.91 -23.79 -2.73
N SER A 665 -4.79 -23.10 -3.44
CA SER A 665 -6.02 -23.72 -3.93
C SER A 665 -5.94 -24.06 -5.39
N GLN A 666 -6.47 -25.23 -5.71
CA GLN A 666 -6.68 -25.70 -7.06
C GLN A 666 -8.12 -25.41 -7.48
N LEU A 667 -8.26 -24.63 -8.55
CA LEU A 667 -9.53 -24.22 -9.12
C LEU A 667 -9.69 -24.84 -10.51
N GLU A 668 -10.84 -25.44 -10.83
CA GLU A 668 -11.17 -25.79 -12.20
C GLU A 668 -11.41 -24.51 -13.03
N ILE A 669 -10.53 -24.20 -13.98
CA ILE A 669 -10.54 -22.89 -14.65
C ILE A 669 -11.79 -22.68 -15.52
N GLY A 670 -12.37 -23.76 -16.06
CA GLY A 670 -13.57 -23.71 -16.91
C GLY A 670 -14.86 -23.41 -16.15
N THR A 671 -14.96 -23.82 -14.89
CA THR A 671 -16.20 -23.71 -14.09
C THR A 671 -16.08 -22.75 -12.92
N GLY A 672 -14.86 -22.43 -12.48
CA GLY A 672 -14.61 -21.72 -11.24
C GLY A 672 -14.87 -22.58 -9.99
N LYS A 673 -14.96 -23.90 -10.10
CA LYS A 673 -15.14 -24.75 -8.93
C LYS A 673 -13.81 -24.99 -8.23
N ILE A 674 -13.76 -24.77 -6.91
CA ILE A 674 -12.60 -25.15 -6.09
C ILE A 674 -12.59 -26.69 -6.01
N ILE A 675 -11.50 -27.30 -6.47
CA ILE A 675 -11.30 -28.76 -6.48
C ILE A 675 -10.71 -29.20 -5.14
N ASP A 676 -9.61 -28.55 -4.74
CA ASP A 676 -8.83 -28.87 -3.55
C ASP A 676 -8.12 -27.63 -3.00
N SER A 677 -7.78 -27.66 -1.72
CA SER A 677 -7.00 -26.61 -1.04
C SER A 677 -6.03 -27.26 -0.09
N VAL A 678 -4.74 -27.00 -0.27
CA VAL A 678 -3.69 -27.59 0.56
C VAL A 678 -3.17 -26.57 1.57
N SER A 679 -3.34 -26.91 2.85
CA SER A 679 -2.85 -26.09 3.96
C SER A 679 -1.34 -26.22 4.14
N GLY A 680 -0.61 -25.15 3.81
CA GLY A 680 0.71 -24.86 4.35
C GLY A 680 1.90 -25.25 3.48
N VAL A 681 2.38 -24.29 2.68
CA VAL A 681 3.82 -24.10 2.35
C VAL A 681 4.16 -22.61 2.08
N LEU A 682 3.17 -21.72 2.10
CA LEU A 682 3.36 -20.30 1.80
C LEU A 682 3.33 -19.44 3.08
N PRO A 683 4.02 -18.28 3.09
CA PRO A 683 3.95 -17.36 4.22
C PRO A 683 2.51 -16.88 4.49
N VAL A 684 2.09 -16.91 5.75
CA VAL A 684 0.80 -16.34 6.18
C VAL A 684 0.82 -14.83 5.97
N ASN A 685 -0.32 -14.29 5.53
CA ASN A 685 -0.46 -12.93 5.01
C ASN A 685 0.56 -12.67 3.89
N GLY A 686 0.83 -13.68 3.06
CA GLY A 686 1.80 -13.61 1.96
C GLY A 686 1.39 -12.62 0.87
N TRP A 687 2.38 -12.19 0.09
CA TRP A 687 2.20 -11.48 -1.17
C TRP A 687 3.19 -12.03 -2.20
N GLY A 688 2.71 -12.50 -3.34
CA GLY A 688 3.60 -13.18 -4.27
C GLY A 688 2.87 -14.05 -5.26
N SER A 689 3.55 -14.34 -6.36
CA SER A 689 3.01 -15.04 -7.50
C SER A 689 3.58 -16.45 -7.59
N LEU A 690 2.79 -17.41 -8.08
CA LEU A 690 3.27 -18.74 -8.43
C LEU A 690 3.85 -18.76 -9.84
N THR A 691 4.92 -19.53 -10.03
CA THR A 691 5.53 -19.84 -11.33
C THR A 691 5.95 -21.31 -11.36
N ALA A 692 5.84 -21.98 -12.50
CA ALA A 692 6.22 -23.39 -12.64
C ALA A 692 7.74 -23.60 -12.52
N ALA A 693 8.16 -24.74 -11.97
CA ALA A 693 9.51 -25.28 -12.11
C ALA A 693 9.52 -26.44 -13.14
N ALA A 694 10.70 -26.76 -13.69
CA ALA A 694 10.83 -27.77 -14.74
C ALA A 694 10.48 -29.21 -14.30
N ASP A 695 10.56 -29.51 -13.00
CA ASP A 695 10.43 -30.87 -12.46
C ASP A 695 9.04 -31.15 -11.83
N GLY A 696 8.03 -30.33 -12.10
CA GLY A 696 6.70 -30.42 -11.46
C GLY A 696 6.59 -29.71 -10.11
N ASP A 697 7.69 -29.16 -9.60
CA ASP A 697 7.71 -28.26 -8.44
C ASP A 697 7.14 -26.86 -8.79
N LEU A 698 6.86 -26.07 -7.75
CA LEU A 698 6.39 -24.69 -7.84
C LEU A 698 7.39 -23.71 -7.24
N PHE A 699 7.52 -22.56 -7.88
CA PHE A 699 8.16 -21.39 -7.29
C PHE A 699 7.11 -20.41 -6.77
N TYR A 700 7.29 -19.94 -5.54
CA TYR A 700 6.57 -18.79 -5.03
C TYR A 700 7.52 -17.59 -4.96
N SER A 701 7.23 -16.58 -5.78
CA SER A 701 8.05 -15.38 -5.94
C SER A 701 7.37 -14.21 -5.23
N SER A 702 7.95 -13.76 -4.11
CA SER A 702 7.55 -12.53 -3.39
C SER A 702 8.67 -11.49 -3.44
N PRO A 703 8.40 -10.20 -3.18
CA PRO A 703 9.48 -9.23 -3.05
C PRO A 703 10.55 -9.66 -2.03
N GLU A 704 10.18 -10.35 -0.94
CA GLU A 704 11.06 -10.69 0.19
C GLU A 704 11.80 -12.02 0.01
N THR A 705 11.22 -12.95 -0.74
CA THR A 705 11.68 -14.34 -0.84
C THR A 705 11.38 -14.97 -2.21
N LEU A 706 12.19 -15.95 -2.57
CA LEU A 706 11.90 -16.95 -3.60
C LEU A 706 11.87 -18.32 -2.91
N LEU A 707 10.74 -19.01 -2.99
CA LEU A 707 10.56 -20.34 -2.40
C LEU A 707 10.40 -21.37 -3.52
N ARG A 708 11.05 -22.53 -3.38
CA ARG A 708 10.74 -23.74 -4.17
C ARG A 708 9.92 -24.69 -3.32
N ILE A 709 8.85 -25.22 -3.90
CA ILE A 709 7.85 -26.05 -3.24
C ILE A 709 7.69 -27.31 -4.09
N GLY A 710 7.81 -28.48 -3.47
CA GLY A 710 7.72 -29.78 -4.14
C GLY A 710 6.82 -30.76 -3.41
N THR A 711 6.55 -31.90 -4.05
CA THR A 711 5.70 -32.98 -3.51
C THR A 711 6.46 -33.93 -2.60
N ASN A 712 7.77 -34.07 -2.78
CA ASN A 712 8.62 -34.97 -1.99
C ASN A 712 9.23 -34.24 -0.78
N GLU A 713 9.54 -34.98 0.29
CA GLU A 713 10.41 -34.46 1.34
C GLU A 713 11.79 -34.12 0.74
N PRO A 714 12.39 -32.96 1.10
CA PRO A 714 13.65 -32.54 0.52
C PRO A 714 14.79 -33.54 0.85
N GLU A 715 15.37 -34.18 -0.17
CA GLU A 715 16.45 -35.18 -0.01
C GLU A 715 17.74 -34.58 0.58
N ARG A 716 18.04 -33.31 0.23
CA ARG A 716 19.16 -32.51 0.73
C ARG A 716 19.01 -31.07 0.24
N GLY A 717 18.80 -30.14 1.15
CA GLY A 717 18.90 -28.70 0.95
C GLY A 717 19.24 -28.05 2.29
N PRO A 718 19.77 -26.81 2.34
CA PRO A 718 19.92 -26.11 3.60
C PRO A 718 18.49 -25.81 4.09
N LEU A 719 17.90 -26.72 4.85
CA LEU A 719 16.79 -26.39 5.71
C LEU A 719 17.36 -25.33 6.65
N ASP A 720 17.04 -24.07 6.37
CA ASP A 720 17.22 -23.00 7.35
C ASP A 720 16.23 -23.36 8.47
N HIS A 721 16.65 -24.27 9.37
CA HIS A 721 15.86 -24.77 10.49
C HIS A 721 15.28 -23.59 11.29
N ARG A 722 15.94 -22.43 11.24
CA ARG A 722 15.42 -21.14 11.69
C ARG A 722 14.11 -20.73 11.00
N GLU A 723 14.06 -20.67 9.67
CA GLU A 723 12.85 -20.25 8.95
C GLU A 723 11.75 -21.28 9.03
N GLN A 724 12.10 -22.58 9.00
CA GLN A 724 11.12 -23.64 9.21
C GLN A 724 10.51 -23.53 10.62
N ALA A 725 11.33 -23.26 11.65
CA ALA A 725 10.83 -23.00 12.99
C ALA A 725 9.96 -21.73 13.05
N ILE A 726 10.35 -20.64 12.38
CA ILE A 726 9.57 -19.39 12.33
C ILE A 726 8.21 -19.65 11.67
N ALA A 727 8.18 -20.31 10.52
CA ALA A 727 6.96 -20.64 9.79
C ALA A 727 6.03 -21.55 10.61
N LEU A 728 6.58 -22.59 11.25
CA LEU A 728 5.83 -23.48 12.15
C LEU A 728 5.28 -22.72 13.37
N GLY A 729 6.04 -21.78 13.92
CA GLY A 729 5.60 -20.90 15.00
C GLY A 729 4.47 -19.97 14.54
N GLU A 730 4.61 -19.31 13.39
CA GLU A 730 3.54 -18.47 12.82
C GLU A 730 2.27 -19.27 12.49
N ALA A 731 2.41 -20.53 12.08
CA ALA A 731 1.31 -21.47 11.86
C ALA A 731 0.71 -22.05 13.16
N GLY A 732 1.24 -21.69 14.33
CA GLY A 732 0.74 -22.16 15.63
C GLY A 732 1.11 -23.61 15.99
N ARG A 733 1.99 -24.26 15.21
CA ARG A 733 2.53 -25.61 15.46
C ARG A 733 3.77 -25.54 16.35
N TRP A 734 3.59 -25.08 17.59
CA TRP A 734 4.68 -24.73 18.50
C TRP A 734 5.60 -25.90 18.88
N GLU A 735 5.07 -27.13 19.00
CA GLU A 735 5.88 -28.32 19.32
C GLU A 735 6.83 -28.68 18.16
N ASP A 736 6.33 -28.62 16.92
CA ASP A 736 7.14 -28.89 15.74
C ASP A 736 8.15 -27.77 15.49
N ALA A 737 7.79 -26.52 15.81
CA ALA A 737 8.72 -25.40 15.79
C ALA A 737 9.88 -25.61 16.77
N LEU A 738 9.61 -26.07 18.01
CA LEU A 738 10.67 -26.39 18.98
C LEU A 738 11.54 -27.56 18.53
N LYS A 739 10.95 -28.66 18.03
CA LYS A 739 11.72 -29.79 17.46
C LYS A 739 12.64 -29.34 16.34
N THR A 740 12.19 -28.40 15.52
CA THR A 740 12.99 -27.83 14.43
C THR A 740 14.10 -26.91 14.96
N LEU A 741 13.82 -26.10 15.99
CA LEU A 741 14.83 -25.30 16.68
C LEU A 741 15.91 -26.15 17.34
N ASP A 742 15.56 -27.33 17.86
CA ASP A 742 16.53 -28.25 18.48
C ASP A 742 17.54 -28.84 17.50
N GLN A 743 17.22 -28.81 16.20
CA GLN A 743 18.15 -29.18 15.13
C GLN A 743 19.23 -28.09 14.89
N ILE A 744 19.05 -26.88 15.45
CA ILE A 744 20.03 -25.78 15.40
C ILE A 744 21.00 -25.89 16.59
N PRO A 745 22.32 -25.75 16.38
CA PRO A 745 23.30 -25.73 17.46
C PRO A 745 22.96 -24.69 18.54
N ALA A 746 23.06 -25.06 19.81
CA ALA A 746 22.71 -24.17 20.94
C ALA A 746 23.49 -22.84 20.90
N ALA A 747 24.79 -22.87 20.57
CA ALA A 747 25.60 -21.67 20.46
C ALA A 747 25.07 -20.64 19.41
N GLU A 748 24.45 -21.13 18.34
CA GLU A 748 23.87 -20.28 17.28
C GLU A 748 22.50 -19.73 17.70
N ARG A 749 21.66 -20.58 18.30
CA ARG A 749 20.40 -20.13 18.94
C ARG A 749 20.65 -19.07 20.00
N ASP A 750 21.76 -19.20 20.73
CA ASP A 750 22.09 -18.31 21.82
C ASP A 750 22.56 -16.92 21.35
N HIS A 751 23.23 -16.84 20.19
CA HIS A 751 23.68 -15.55 19.66
C HIS A 751 22.61 -14.82 18.84
N ASP A 752 21.59 -15.51 18.35
CA ASP A 752 20.52 -14.92 17.53
C ASP A 752 19.28 -14.52 18.36
N SER A 753 19.06 -13.20 18.46
CA SER A 753 17.95 -12.66 19.24
C SER A 753 16.55 -13.03 18.69
N GLU A 754 16.39 -13.32 17.41
CA GLU A 754 15.09 -13.72 16.85
C GLU A 754 14.77 -15.18 17.18
N LEU A 755 15.77 -16.06 17.10
CA LEU A 755 15.62 -17.47 17.45
C LEU A 755 15.32 -17.65 18.93
N HIS A 756 16.02 -16.92 19.80
CA HIS A 756 15.73 -16.87 21.23
C HIS A 756 14.29 -16.42 21.50
N GLN A 757 13.83 -15.34 20.85
CA GLN A 757 12.46 -14.85 21.03
C GLN A 757 11.41 -15.85 20.57
N LEU A 758 11.66 -16.55 19.46
CA LEU A 758 10.76 -17.59 18.96
C LEU A 758 10.70 -18.79 19.92
N GLN A 759 11.85 -19.28 20.38
CA GLN A 759 11.95 -20.37 21.34
C GLN A 759 11.20 -20.02 22.64
N PHE A 760 11.47 -18.84 23.20
CA PHE A 760 10.82 -18.36 24.40
C PHE A 760 9.30 -18.23 24.20
N ARG A 761 8.85 -17.69 23.06
CA ARG A 761 7.42 -17.57 22.74
C ARG A 761 6.75 -18.94 22.60
N ALA A 762 7.38 -19.90 21.94
CA ALA A 762 6.85 -21.24 21.75
C ALA A 762 6.70 -21.97 23.10
N LEU A 763 7.76 -21.96 23.92
CA LEU A 763 7.75 -22.52 25.28
C LEU A 763 6.70 -21.83 26.16
N ARG A 764 6.53 -20.51 26.05
CA ARG A 764 5.50 -19.78 26.80
C ARG A 764 4.10 -20.27 26.46
N ILE A 765 3.79 -20.41 25.17
CA ILE A 765 2.46 -20.85 24.71
C ILE A 765 2.20 -22.30 25.11
N LEU A 766 3.21 -23.17 25.02
CA LEU A 766 3.09 -24.57 25.45
C LEU A 766 2.96 -24.69 26.96
N ALA A 767 3.73 -23.94 27.75
CA ALA A 767 3.61 -23.91 29.21
C ALA A 767 2.25 -23.38 29.69
N LEU A 768 1.58 -22.49 28.94
CA LEU A 768 0.21 -22.06 29.26
C LEU A 768 -0.84 -23.16 29.04
N ARG A 769 -0.55 -24.13 28.14
CA ARG A 769 -1.43 -25.26 27.82
C ARG A 769 -1.15 -26.48 28.70
N SER A 770 0.12 -26.86 28.80
CA SER A 770 0.64 -28.02 29.54
C SER A 770 1.83 -27.58 30.41
N PRO A 771 1.59 -26.99 31.58
CA PRO A 771 2.65 -26.44 32.44
C PRO A 771 3.61 -27.50 32.96
N GLU A 772 3.10 -28.70 33.27
CA GLU A 772 3.89 -29.79 33.87
C GLU A 772 5.05 -30.24 32.98
N ASP A 773 4.88 -30.17 31.66
CA ASP A 773 5.87 -30.63 30.69
C ASP A 773 6.84 -29.53 30.22
N HIS A 774 6.46 -28.24 30.33
CA HIS A 774 7.16 -27.15 29.64
C HIS A 774 7.60 -25.98 30.53
N LEU A 775 7.18 -25.92 31.79
CA LEU A 775 7.51 -24.80 32.69
C LEU A 775 9.00 -24.75 33.06
N GLU A 776 9.63 -25.91 33.25
CA GLU A 776 11.08 -26.00 33.55
C GLU A 776 11.91 -25.56 32.34
N ALA A 777 11.58 -26.06 31.14
CA ALA A 777 12.21 -25.63 29.89
C ALA A 777 12.05 -24.12 29.61
N LEU A 778 10.88 -23.53 29.93
CA LEU A 778 10.67 -22.09 29.81
C LEU A 778 11.55 -21.28 30.77
N ARG A 779 11.77 -21.78 31.99
CA ARG A 779 12.66 -21.15 32.98
C ARG A 779 14.12 -21.18 32.51
N GLU A 780 14.58 -22.33 32.03
CA GLU A 780 15.94 -22.47 31.49
C GLU A 780 16.16 -21.56 30.27
N ALA A 781 15.14 -21.37 29.44
CA ALA A 781 15.20 -20.50 28.27
C ALA A 781 15.09 -19.00 28.62
N SER A 782 14.84 -18.61 29.86
CA SER A 782 14.66 -17.19 30.23
C SER A 782 16.00 -16.48 30.42
N ARG A 783 16.25 -15.38 29.70
CA ARG A 783 17.50 -14.60 29.80
C ARG A 783 17.34 -13.23 30.41
N ARG A 784 16.15 -12.65 30.28
CA ARG A 784 15.86 -11.31 30.79
C ARG A 784 15.00 -11.39 32.06
N PRO A 785 15.11 -10.40 32.96
CA PRO A 785 14.25 -10.32 34.14
C PRO A 785 12.75 -10.40 33.80
N GLU A 786 12.34 -9.82 32.68
CA GLU A 786 10.96 -9.85 32.14
C GLU A 786 10.51 -11.22 31.61
N GLU A 787 11.44 -12.01 31.07
CA GLU A 787 11.19 -13.39 30.62
C GLU A 787 11.03 -14.32 31.81
N GLN A 788 11.93 -14.20 32.79
CA GLN A 788 11.87 -14.95 34.05
C GLN A 788 10.57 -14.66 34.82
N LEU A 789 10.18 -13.38 34.89
CA LEU A 789 8.90 -12.95 35.46
C LEU A 789 7.73 -13.67 34.80
N THR A 790 7.75 -13.83 33.47
CA THR A 790 6.68 -14.52 32.73
C THR A 790 6.58 -16.00 33.15
N ALA A 791 7.71 -16.69 33.32
CA ALA A 791 7.72 -18.08 33.77
C ALA A 791 7.18 -18.21 35.21
N ASP A 792 7.60 -17.35 36.13
CA ASP A 792 7.14 -17.35 37.53
C ASP A 792 5.63 -17.02 37.63
N MET A 793 5.12 -16.16 36.75
CA MET A 793 3.68 -15.88 36.68
C MET A 793 2.88 -17.11 36.20
N ILE A 794 3.39 -17.89 35.24
CA ILE A 794 2.75 -19.13 34.78
C ILE A 794 2.77 -20.19 35.90
N GLU A 795 3.84 -20.29 36.68
CA GLU A 795 3.91 -21.17 37.86
C GLU A 795 2.80 -20.83 38.86
N VAL A 796 2.67 -19.55 39.24
CA VAL A 796 1.63 -19.08 40.17
C VAL A 796 0.23 -19.45 39.67
N GLN A 797 -0.03 -19.30 38.36
CA GLN A 797 -1.33 -19.67 37.80
C GLN A 797 -1.57 -21.18 37.82
N THR A 798 -0.53 -21.97 37.60
CA THR A 798 -0.59 -23.43 37.64
C THR A 798 -0.90 -23.91 39.06
N LEU A 799 -0.19 -23.39 40.06
CA LEU A 799 -0.43 -23.67 41.47
C LEU A 799 -1.86 -23.30 41.89
N ARG A 800 -2.35 -22.15 41.43
CA ARG A 800 -3.73 -21.71 41.64
C ARG A 800 -4.75 -22.68 41.00
N ARG A 801 -4.53 -23.11 39.75
CA ARG A 801 -5.43 -24.08 39.07
C ARG A 801 -5.44 -25.44 39.77
N ALA A 802 -4.31 -25.84 40.36
CA ALA A 802 -4.19 -27.05 41.17
C ALA A 802 -4.77 -26.91 42.60
N GLY A 803 -5.36 -25.76 42.95
CA GLY A 803 -5.93 -25.50 44.29
C GLY A 803 -4.89 -25.27 45.39
N LYS A 804 -3.60 -25.16 45.06
CA LYS A 804 -2.50 -24.91 46.01
C LYS A 804 -2.37 -23.43 46.33
N ASN A 805 -3.41 -22.87 46.96
CA ASN A 805 -3.56 -21.42 47.17
C ASN A 805 -2.40 -20.79 47.95
N ARG A 806 -1.90 -21.48 48.99
CA ARG A 806 -0.77 -21.02 49.82
C ARG A 806 0.53 -20.88 49.02
N GLU A 807 0.86 -21.89 48.22
CA GLU A 807 2.06 -21.89 47.38
C GLU A 807 1.96 -20.81 46.28
N ALA A 808 0.77 -20.60 45.72
CA ALA A 808 0.53 -19.53 44.74
C ALA A 808 0.74 -18.14 45.35
N ILE A 809 0.26 -17.90 46.58
CA ILE A 809 0.47 -16.63 47.31
C ILE A 809 1.95 -16.40 47.60
N GLU A 810 2.66 -17.44 48.02
CA GLU A 810 4.10 -17.37 48.26
C GLU A 810 4.88 -17.09 46.95
N GLY A 811 4.46 -17.68 45.84
CA GLY A 811 4.98 -17.36 44.50
C GLY A 811 4.78 -15.89 44.14
N ILE A 812 3.59 -15.33 44.37
CA ILE A 812 3.32 -13.90 44.13
C ILE A 812 4.18 -13.01 45.03
N ARG A 813 4.38 -13.40 46.31
CA ARG A 813 5.25 -12.69 47.24
C ARG A 813 6.68 -12.63 46.72
N ARG A 814 7.23 -13.76 46.26
CA ARG A 814 8.58 -13.82 45.66
C ARG A 814 8.68 -12.92 44.43
N ILE A 815 7.71 -12.97 43.52
CA ILE A 815 7.66 -12.11 42.33
C ILE A 815 7.69 -10.62 42.72
N LEU A 816 6.83 -10.20 43.64
CA LEU A 816 6.77 -8.79 44.03
C LEU A 816 8.01 -8.32 44.79
N ALA A 817 8.68 -9.21 45.53
CA ALA A 817 9.93 -8.89 46.22
C ALA A 817 11.13 -8.75 45.26
N VAL A 818 11.18 -9.56 44.20
CA VAL A 818 12.27 -9.57 43.21
C VAL A 818 12.12 -8.46 42.17
N TYR A 819 10.88 -8.17 41.75
CA TYR A 819 10.59 -7.28 40.61
C TYR A 819 9.94 -5.95 41.01
N THR A 820 10.48 -5.29 42.04
CA THR A 820 9.92 -4.04 42.60
C THR A 820 9.89 -2.88 41.59
N ASP A 821 10.85 -2.82 40.66
CA ASP A 821 10.94 -1.76 39.65
C ASP A 821 10.00 -1.98 38.45
N LEU A 822 9.35 -3.15 38.39
CA LEU A 822 8.46 -3.57 37.29
C LEU A 822 6.98 -3.59 37.69
N TYR A 823 6.59 -2.96 38.80
CA TYR A 823 5.18 -2.93 39.25
C TYR A 823 4.21 -2.36 38.20
N SER A 824 4.67 -1.42 37.37
CA SER A 824 3.90 -0.84 36.26
C SER A 824 4.06 -1.59 34.93
N TYR A 825 4.87 -2.66 34.88
CA TYR A 825 5.12 -3.41 33.66
C TYR A 825 3.84 -4.11 33.19
N PRO A 826 3.48 -3.99 31.89
CA PRO A 826 2.23 -4.53 31.38
C PRO A 826 2.24 -6.07 31.39
N VAL A 827 1.23 -6.67 32.01
CA VAL A 827 1.06 -8.12 32.05
C VAL A 827 0.43 -8.64 30.74
N PRO A 828 0.95 -9.75 30.17
CA PRO A 828 0.38 -10.41 29.00
C PRO A 828 -1.13 -10.65 29.12
N VAL A 829 -1.87 -10.38 28.04
CA VAL A 829 -3.35 -10.47 28.03
C VAL A 829 -3.85 -11.89 28.34
N GLU A 830 -3.10 -12.90 27.92
CA GLU A 830 -3.40 -14.33 28.09
C GLU A 830 -3.36 -14.79 29.57
N LEU A 831 -2.69 -14.02 30.45
CA LEU A 831 -2.59 -14.29 31.89
C LEU A 831 -3.67 -13.57 32.71
N ARG A 832 -4.65 -12.92 32.07
CA ARG A 832 -5.72 -12.17 32.74
C ARG A 832 -6.91 -13.07 33.06
N PHE A 833 -7.46 -12.90 34.26
CA PHE A 833 -8.78 -13.42 34.60
C PHE A 833 -9.78 -12.27 34.60
N TYR A 834 -10.81 -12.35 33.76
CA TYR A 834 -12.06 -11.64 33.98
C TYR A 834 -13.05 -12.62 34.64
N PRO A 835 -13.76 -12.22 35.70
CA PRO A 835 -14.84 -13.03 36.25
C PRO A 835 -16.13 -13.04 35.39
N ASP A 836 -16.18 -12.35 34.24
CA ASP A 836 -17.32 -12.25 33.31
C ASP A 836 -16.82 -11.98 31.86
N PRO A 837 -17.62 -12.18 30.77
CA PRO A 837 -17.10 -12.15 29.41
C PRO A 837 -16.53 -10.76 29.02
N PRO A 838 -15.52 -10.71 28.13
CA PRO A 838 -14.84 -9.46 27.80
C PRO A 838 -15.79 -8.50 27.06
N PRO A 839 -15.68 -7.16 27.29
CA PRO A 839 -16.40 -6.19 26.48
C PRO A 839 -15.93 -6.28 25.02
N GLU A 840 -16.87 -6.18 24.10
CA GLU A 840 -16.62 -6.20 22.66
C GLU A 840 -15.53 -5.18 22.25
N ARG A 841 -14.65 -5.64 21.36
CA ARG A 841 -13.59 -4.94 20.61
C ARG A 841 -13.54 -3.42 20.84
N GLY A 842 -12.53 -2.93 21.58
CA GLY A 842 -12.24 -1.48 21.57
C GLY A 842 -11.07 -0.96 22.39
N SER A 843 -10.69 -1.57 23.51
CA SER A 843 -9.61 -1.01 24.34
C SER A 843 -8.93 -2.07 25.21
N SER A 844 -7.78 -2.58 24.77
CA SER A 844 -6.91 -3.35 25.66
C SER A 844 -6.22 -2.39 26.64
N VAL A 845 -6.82 -2.13 27.79
CA VAL A 845 -6.13 -1.43 28.87
C VAL A 845 -5.02 -2.38 29.38
N SER A 846 -3.76 -1.98 29.31
CA SER A 846 -2.64 -2.73 29.88
C SER A 846 -2.76 -2.75 31.41
N VAL A 847 -2.88 -3.93 32.02
CA VAL A 847 -2.88 -4.10 33.49
C VAL A 847 -1.43 -4.28 33.94
N GLY A 848 -0.96 -3.47 34.90
CA GLY A 848 0.40 -3.58 35.46
C GLY A 848 0.58 -4.80 36.37
N LEU A 849 1.83 -5.23 36.58
CA LEU A 849 2.19 -6.38 37.44
C LEU A 849 1.55 -6.30 38.84
N LEU A 850 1.55 -5.11 39.44
CA LEU A 850 0.97 -4.90 40.76
C LEU A 850 -0.54 -5.15 40.75
N ALA A 851 -1.25 -4.66 39.74
CA ALA A 851 -2.69 -4.83 39.60
C ALA A 851 -3.07 -6.31 39.32
N TRP A 852 -2.26 -7.02 38.51
CA TRP A 852 -2.44 -8.46 38.32
C TRP A 852 -2.26 -9.24 39.63
N ALA A 853 -1.21 -8.94 40.41
CA ALA A 853 -0.92 -9.63 41.65
C ALA A 853 -2.03 -9.41 42.69
N THR A 854 -2.50 -8.17 42.85
CA THR A 854 -3.57 -7.84 43.82
C THR A 854 -4.92 -8.43 43.43
N GLN A 855 -5.25 -8.43 42.13
CA GLN A 855 -6.46 -9.08 41.62
C GLN A 855 -6.40 -10.60 41.81
N THR A 856 -5.25 -11.22 41.52
CA THR A 856 -5.05 -12.67 41.68
C THR A 856 -5.16 -13.06 43.15
N ILE A 857 -4.52 -12.34 44.07
CA ILE A 857 -4.64 -12.59 45.51
C ILE A 857 -6.08 -12.39 45.97
N SER A 858 -6.75 -11.31 45.54
CA SER A 858 -8.17 -11.06 45.89
C SER A 858 -9.07 -12.22 45.44
N SER A 859 -8.82 -12.81 44.26
CA SER A 859 -9.57 -13.99 43.80
C SER A 859 -9.29 -15.25 44.62
N LEU A 860 -8.06 -15.43 45.11
CA LEU A 860 -7.66 -16.57 45.94
C LEU A 860 -8.22 -16.47 47.37
N THR A 861 -8.37 -15.25 47.89
CA THR A 861 -8.77 -14.99 49.29
C THR A 861 -10.16 -15.50 49.67
N ALA A 862 -11.04 -15.76 48.72
CA ALA A 862 -12.35 -16.39 48.99
C ALA A 862 -12.23 -17.89 49.39
N ALA A 863 -11.09 -18.52 49.13
CA ALA A 863 -10.82 -19.94 49.36
C ALA A 863 -9.65 -20.19 50.33
N LEU A 864 -9.26 -19.19 51.14
CA LEU A 864 -8.17 -19.31 52.12
C LEU A 864 -8.71 -19.72 53.49
N GLU A 865 -8.00 -20.64 54.15
CA GLU A 865 -8.23 -20.94 55.57
C GLU A 865 -7.55 -19.89 56.47
N ALA A 866 -7.94 -19.82 57.76
CA ALA A 866 -7.43 -18.82 58.70
C ALA A 866 -5.89 -18.81 58.83
N ASP A 867 -5.25 -19.96 58.64
CA ASP A 867 -3.79 -20.12 58.71
C ASP A 867 -3.06 -19.54 57.48
N ASP A 868 -3.69 -19.49 56.31
CA ASP A 868 -3.09 -18.96 55.08
C ASP A 868 -2.98 -17.43 55.05
N VAL A 869 -3.72 -16.74 55.93
CA VAL A 869 -3.67 -15.28 56.09
C VAL A 869 -2.31 -14.82 56.59
N THR A 870 -1.53 -15.70 57.25
CA THR A 870 -0.17 -15.41 57.69
C THR A 870 0.80 -15.15 56.52
N ALA A 871 0.64 -15.85 55.39
CA ALA A 871 1.48 -15.67 54.20
C ALA A 871 1.32 -14.28 53.56
N LEU A 872 0.19 -13.60 53.81
CA LEU A 872 -0.10 -12.26 53.29
C LEU A 872 0.59 -11.15 54.08
N GLN A 873 1.05 -11.40 55.31
CA GLN A 873 1.61 -10.37 56.21
C GLN A 873 2.88 -9.73 55.66
N ASP A 874 3.64 -10.48 54.86
CA ASP A 874 4.93 -10.07 54.33
C ASP A 874 4.84 -9.40 52.94
N LEU A 875 3.66 -9.30 52.35
CA LEU A 875 3.49 -8.64 51.04
C LEU A 875 3.88 -7.16 51.09
N PRO A 876 4.46 -6.59 50.03
CA PRO A 876 4.83 -5.18 50.01
C PRO A 876 3.60 -4.25 50.14
N ILE A 877 3.78 -3.09 50.79
CA ILE A 877 2.69 -2.14 51.12
C ILE A 877 1.82 -1.78 49.89
N PRO A 878 2.36 -1.48 48.69
CA PRO A 878 1.55 -1.21 47.51
C PRO A 878 0.61 -2.36 47.13
N ALA A 879 1.03 -3.62 47.31
CA ALA A 879 0.21 -4.79 47.01
C ALA A 879 -0.91 -4.97 48.04
N LEU A 880 -0.60 -4.82 49.32
CA LEU A 880 -1.60 -4.85 50.40
C LEU A 880 -2.71 -3.82 50.21
N LEU A 881 -2.37 -2.61 49.73
CA LEU A 881 -3.34 -1.55 49.49
C LEU A 881 -4.30 -1.84 48.32
N GLY A 882 -3.85 -2.63 47.33
CA GLY A 882 -4.66 -2.97 46.16
C GLY A 882 -5.60 -4.17 46.33
N ILE A 883 -5.44 -4.98 47.38
CA ILE A 883 -6.28 -6.16 47.63
C ILE A 883 -7.62 -5.72 48.22
N SER A 884 -8.73 -6.21 47.66
CA SER A 884 -10.10 -5.74 47.94
C SER A 884 -10.93 -6.64 48.87
N THR A 885 -10.33 -7.66 49.47
CA THR A 885 -11.03 -8.62 50.34
C THR A 885 -10.91 -8.27 51.83
N PRO A 886 -11.99 -8.31 52.63
CA PRO A 886 -11.95 -8.09 54.09
C PRO A 886 -11.02 -9.05 54.86
N ALA A 887 -10.78 -10.26 54.37
CA ALA A 887 -9.92 -11.26 55.02
C ALA A 887 -8.45 -10.84 55.16
N ILE A 888 -7.99 -9.79 54.45
CA ILE A 888 -6.60 -9.30 54.55
C ILE A 888 -6.37 -8.34 55.74
N ARG A 889 -7.42 -7.96 56.48
CA ARG A 889 -7.30 -7.01 57.60
C ARG A 889 -6.22 -7.38 58.63
N PRO A 890 -6.03 -8.66 59.03
CA PRO A 890 -4.93 -9.04 59.93
C PRO A 890 -3.53 -8.74 59.34
N ALA A 891 -3.34 -8.92 58.03
CA ALA A 891 -2.10 -8.57 57.35
C ALA A 891 -1.91 -7.06 57.23
N LEU A 892 -2.98 -6.30 57.01
CA LEU A 892 -2.93 -4.83 57.08
C LEU A 892 -2.57 -4.34 58.48
N HIS A 893 -3.09 -4.95 59.54
CA HIS A 893 -2.75 -4.63 60.93
C HIS A 893 -1.26 -4.86 61.23
N ALA A 894 -0.70 -5.98 60.78
CA ALA A 894 0.74 -6.24 60.86
C ALA A 894 1.53 -5.20 60.06
N ALA A 895 1.06 -4.84 58.86
CA ALA A 895 1.69 -3.84 58.01
C ALA A 895 1.65 -2.41 58.60
N ILE A 896 0.59 -2.04 59.30
CA ILE A 896 0.46 -0.76 60.01
C ILE A 896 1.53 -0.65 61.10
N LYS A 897 1.81 -1.75 61.81
CA LYS A 897 2.84 -1.79 62.86
C LYS A 897 4.26 -1.67 62.32
N ARG A 898 4.55 -2.24 61.14
CA ARG A 898 5.89 -2.21 60.53
C ARG A 898 6.16 -0.98 59.65
N ALA A 899 5.13 -0.27 59.19
CA ALA A 899 5.29 0.82 58.24
C ALA A 899 6.02 2.02 58.86
N LEU A 900 7.18 2.35 58.30
CA LEU A 900 8.08 3.40 58.81
C LEU A 900 7.54 4.82 58.55
N SER A 901 6.95 5.06 57.37
CA SER A 901 6.42 6.38 57.04
C SER A 901 4.99 6.58 57.54
N ARG A 902 4.72 7.81 57.96
CA ARG A 902 3.42 8.23 58.48
C ARG A 902 2.34 8.13 57.40
N GLU A 903 2.67 8.50 56.18
CA GLU A 903 1.79 8.45 55.01
C GLU A 903 1.39 7.01 54.68
N SER A 904 2.33 6.06 54.76
CA SER A 904 2.03 4.63 54.51
C SER A 904 1.11 4.06 55.59
N ARG A 905 1.37 4.39 56.87
CA ARG A 905 0.48 4.01 57.98
C ARG A 905 -0.94 4.56 57.79
N LEU A 906 -1.07 5.82 57.38
CA LEU A 906 -2.38 6.43 57.11
C LEU A 906 -3.13 5.76 55.96
N GLN A 907 -2.45 5.42 54.85
CA GLN A 907 -3.09 4.72 53.73
C GLN A 907 -3.51 3.29 54.10
N LEU A 908 -2.69 2.58 54.88
CA LEU A 908 -3.02 1.24 55.37
C LEU A 908 -4.21 1.24 56.33
N ILE A 909 -4.26 2.22 57.26
CA ILE A 909 -5.41 2.43 58.15
C ILE A 909 -6.67 2.73 57.34
N ARG A 910 -6.57 3.65 56.37
CA ARG A 910 -7.67 4.01 55.47
C ARG A 910 -8.23 2.79 54.75
N ARG A 911 -7.34 1.95 54.21
CA ARG A 911 -7.73 0.72 53.51
C ARG A 911 -8.35 -0.30 54.46
N SER A 912 -7.79 -0.49 55.65
CA SER A 912 -8.32 -1.43 56.66
C SER A 912 -9.74 -1.06 57.09
N ILE A 913 -10.01 0.23 57.31
CA ILE A 913 -11.34 0.74 57.66
C ILE A 913 -12.33 0.56 56.49
N ALA A 914 -11.92 0.88 55.26
CA ALA A 914 -12.77 0.68 54.08
C ALA A 914 -13.14 -0.81 53.86
N LEU A 915 -12.24 -1.74 54.19
CA LEU A 915 -12.51 -3.17 54.13
C LEU A 915 -13.36 -3.67 55.32
N ALA A 916 -13.22 -3.05 56.49
CA ALA A 916 -14.09 -3.31 57.65
C ALA A 916 -15.55 -3.01 57.30
N GLU A 917 -15.76 -1.88 56.63
CA GLU A 917 -17.06 -1.40 56.16
C GLU A 917 -17.73 -2.35 55.14
N GLN A 918 -16.92 -3.04 54.32
CA GLN A 918 -17.39 -4.09 53.40
C GLN A 918 -17.70 -5.42 54.10
N GLY A 919 -17.15 -5.65 55.31
CA GLY A 919 -17.31 -6.89 56.08
C GLY A 919 -18.51 -6.92 57.03
N GLY A 920 -19.25 -5.82 57.17
CA GLY A 920 -20.42 -5.69 58.05
C GLY A 920 -20.18 -4.83 59.30
N ASP A 921 -21.27 -4.44 59.97
CA ASP A 921 -21.31 -3.35 60.98
C ASP A 921 -20.60 -3.63 62.33
N ASP A 922 -20.10 -4.84 62.59
CA ASP A 922 -19.57 -5.28 63.90
C ASP A 922 -18.03 -5.45 63.92
N ALA A 923 -17.33 -4.71 63.06
CA ALA A 923 -15.88 -4.81 62.93
C ALA A 923 -15.11 -4.20 64.12
N ASP A 924 -14.23 -4.99 64.75
CA ASP A 924 -13.23 -4.47 65.72
C ASP A 924 -12.27 -3.51 65.02
N LEU A 925 -12.20 -2.26 65.52
CA LEU A 925 -11.36 -1.17 65.02
C LEU A 925 -10.29 -0.74 66.03
N SER A 926 -10.07 -1.53 67.09
CA SER A 926 -9.14 -1.19 68.18
C SER A 926 -7.69 -1.03 67.71
N VAL A 927 -7.27 -1.78 66.68
CA VAL A 927 -5.91 -1.67 66.11
C VAL A 927 -5.75 -0.40 65.30
N GLU A 928 -6.73 -0.06 64.47
CA GLU A 928 -6.78 1.18 63.69
C GLU A 928 -6.84 2.41 64.62
N ALA A 929 -7.63 2.34 65.68
CA ALA A 929 -7.76 3.37 66.71
C ALA A 929 -6.43 3.66 67.42
N LYS A 930 -5.70 2.60 67.86
CA LYS A 930 -4.36 2.73 68.46
C LYS A 930 -3.36 3.36 67.48
N ALA A 931 -3.39 2.94 66.23
CA ALA A 931 -2.48 3.46 65.20
C ALA A 931 -2.76 4.93 64.87
N ILE A 932 -4.04 5.34 64.78
CA ILE A 932 -4.45 6.74 64.61
C ILE A 932 -3.93 7.60 65.78
N ARG A 933 -4.09 7.13 67.02
CA ARG A 933 -3.59 7.85 68.20
C ARG A 933 -2.08 8.02 68.15
N SER A 934 -1.33 6.94 67.85
CA SER A 934 0.13 6.96 67.71
C SER A 934 0.58 8.02 66.70
N ILE A 935 -0.05 8.03 65.51
CA ILE A 935 0.26 8.99 64.45
C ILE A 935 0.01 10.43 64.89
N LEU A 936 -1.10 10.69 65.60
CA LEU A 936 -1.43 12.02 66.08
C LEU A 936 -0.50 12.46 67.22
N THR A 937 -0.06 11.56 68.11
CA THR A 937 0.90 11.87 69.17
C THR A 937 2.33 12.07 68.66
N GLU A 938 2.73 11.38 67.59
CA GLU A 938 4.03 11.55 66.93
C GLU A 938 4.12 12.84 66.08
N SER A 939 3.02 13.59 65.97
CA SER A 939 2.92 14.77 65.11
C SER A 939 3.42 16.04 65.77
N SER A 940 4.27 16.79 65.07
CA SER A 940 4.57 18.17 65.45
C SER A 940 3.30 19.05 65.41
N PRO A 941 3.19 20.10 66.24
CA PRO A 941 2.02 21.01 66.28
C PRO A 941 1.57 21.54 64.91
N GLY A 942 2.51 21.84 64.02
CA GLY A 942 2.21 22.31 62.65
C GLY A 942 1.65 21.24 61.69
N LEU A 943 1.83 19.96 62.00
CA LEU A 943 1.37 18.81 61.19
C LEU A 943 0.15 18.09 61.79
N LEU A 944 -0.27 18.47 62.99
CA LEU A 944 -1.48 17.96 63.63
C LEU A 944 -2.75 18.33 62.85
N GLN A 945 -2.83 19.57 62.35
CA GLN A 945 -4.01 20.07 61.66
C GLN A 945 -4.21 19.40 60.27
N PRO A 946 -3.20 19.26 59.39
CA PRO A 946 -3.36 18.57 58.11
C PRO A 946 -3.75 17.09 58.24
N VAL A 947 -3.18 16.37 59.22
CA VAL A 947 -3.47 14.94 59.40
C VAL A 947 -4.80 14.71 60.11
N SER A 948 -5.17 15.56 61.06
CA SER A 948 -6.54 15.58 61.59
C SER A 948 -7.55 15.88 60.48
N LEU A 949 -7.24 16.79 59.55
CA LEU A 949 -8.10 17.11 58.40
C LEU A 949 -8.26 15.93 57.44
N MET A 950 -7.17 15.23 57.10
CA MET A 950 -7.19 14.03 56.25
C MET A 950 -8.01 12.90 56.89
N LEU A 951 -7.79 12.60 58.17
CA LEU A 951 -8.52 11.58 58.91
C LEU A 951 -10.01 11.94 59.01
N ASN A 952 -10.33 13.20 59.33
CA ASN A 952 -11.70 13.69 59.38
C ASN A 952 -12.40 13.63 58.02
N THR A 953 -11.71 13.95 56.93
CA THR A 953 -12.29 13.87 55.58
C THR A 953 -12.64 12.44 55.21
N PHE A 954 -11.74 11.50 55.50
CA PHE A 954 -12.02 10.09 55.26
C PHE A 954 -13.17 9.56 56.12
N LEU A 955 -13.21 9.88 57.42
CA LEU A 955 -14.29 9.43 58.32
C LEU A 955 -15.65 10.07 58.01
N THR A 956 -15.68 11.20 57.28
CA THR A 956 -16.93 11.75 56.74
C THR A 956 -17.39 11.08 55.44
N GLU A 957 -16.52 10.30 54.77
CA GLU A 957 -16.86 9.48 53.60
C GLU A 957 -17.32 8.06 54.01
N SER A 958 -16.91 7.58 55.19
CA SER A 958 -17.37 6.33 55.80
C SER A 958 -18.82 6.44 56.33
N SER A 959 -19.48 5.29 56.43
CA SER A 959 -20.78 5.07 57.03
C SER A 959 -20.84 5.51 58.49
N ASP A 960 -22.05 5.90 58.93
CA ASP A 960 -22.27 6.34 60.31
C ASP A 960 -21.98 5.22 61.32
N ALA A 961 -22.19 3.95 60.96
CA ALA A 961 -21.90 2.78 61.81
C ALA A 961 -20.40 2.63 62.11
N ILE A 962 -19.54 2.67 61.08
CA ILE A 962 -18.06 2.62 61.26
C ILE A 962 -17.54 3.82 62.02
N ARG A 963 -18.12 4.99 61.78
CA ARG A 963 -17.76 6.22 62.47
C ARG A 963 -18.11 6.14 63.96
N GLU A 964 -19.29 5.64 64.30
CA GLU A 964 -19.68 5.42 65.70
C GLU A 964 -18.84 4.34 66.39
N ALA A 965 -18.51 3.24 65.69
CA ALA A 965 -17.64 2.19 66.21
C ALA A 965 -16.23 2.73 66.54
N LEU A 966 -15.62 3.53 65.64
CA LEU A 966 -14.31 4.13 65.89
C LEU A 966 -14.33 5.17 67.02
N LEU A 967 -15.44 5.90 67.18
CA LEU A 967 -15.61 6.89 68.25
C LEU A 967 -15.85 6.26 69.64
N LYS A 968 -16.28 5.00 69.69
CA LYS A 968 -16.40 4.22 70.94
C LYS A 968 -15.05 3.76 71.47
N GLU A 969 -14.03 3.65 70.62
CA GLU A 969 -12.68 3.23 71.02
C GLU A 969 -12.01 4.29 71.93
N PRO A 970 -11.52 3.91 73.12
CA PRO A 970 -10.98 4.84 74.11
C PRO A 970 -9.72 5.58 73.63
N GLU A 971 -8.99 5.02 72.67
CA GLU A 971 -7.77 5.58 72.08
C GLU A 971 -8.05 6.82 71.20
N VAL A 972 -9.26 6.93 70.65
CA VAL A 972 -9.66 8.03 69.75
C VAL A 972 -10.72 8.96 70.38
N ARG A 973 -11.22 8.57 71.55
CA ARG A 973 -12.17 9.31 72.38
C ARG A 973 -11.52 10.58 72.94
N GLY A 974 -12.07 11.74 72.58
CA GLY A 974 -11.57 13.05 73.03
C GLY A 974 -10.55 13.72 72.11
N LEU A 975 -10.22 13.14 70.95
CA LEU A 975 -9.50 13.86 69.90
C LEU A 975 -10.40 14.97 69.31
N PRO A 976 -9.83 16.12 68.89
CA PRO A 976 -10.60 17.23 68.32
C PRO A 976 -11.06 16.87 66.91
N TRP A 977 -12.17 16.14 66.82
CA TRP A 977 -12.86 15.84 65.58
C TRP A 977 -13.62 17.09 65.13
N LEU A 978 -13.36 17.59 63.93
CA LEU A 978 -14.14 18.68 63.37
C LEU A 978 -15.48 18.11 62.87
N SER A 979 -16.59 18.78 63.18
CA SER A 979 -17.88 18.40 62.61
C SER A 979 -17.86 18.55 61.08
N ARG A 980 -18.69 17.79 60.35
CA ARG A 980 -18.79 17.84 58.88
C ARG A 980 -18.97 19.29 58.38
N LYS A 981 -19.76 20.08 59.11
CA LYS A 981 -20.02 21.50 58.84
C LYS A 981 -18.77 22.38 59.04
N GLN A 982 -18.03 22.19 60.13
CA GLN A 982 -16.79 22.94 60.39
C GLN A 982 -15.67 22.62 59.40
N LEU A 983 -15.61 21.37 58.90
CA LEU A 983 -14.66 20.98 57.85
C LEU A 983 -14.99 21.64 56.51
N ASP A 984 -16.28 21.65 56.13
CA ASP A 984 -16.73 22.29 54.90
C ASP A 984 -16.49 23.81 54.98
N GLU A 985 -16.77 24.45 56.12
CA GLU A 985 -16.51 25.89 56.34
C GLU A 985 -15.01 26.21 56.28
N GLN A 986 -14.14 25.50 57.01
CA GLN A 986 -12.70 25.74 56.95
C GLN A 986 -12.09 25.46 55.57
N PHE A 987 -12.57 24.44 54.87
CA PHE A 987 -12.13 24.12 53.51
C PHE A 987 -12.53 25.22 52.53
N VAL A 988 -13.78 25.69 52.59
CA VAL A 988 -14.27 26.79 51.76
C VAL A 988 -13.48 28.07 52.05
N THR A 989 -13.29 28.44 53.33
CA THR A 989 -12.50 29.62 53.71
C THR A 989 -11.08 29.56 53.16
N ARG A 990 -10.38 28.43 53.31
CA ARG A 990 -9.00 28.28 52.84
C ARG A 990 -8.87 28.32 51.32
N ILE A 991 -9.80 27.66 50.60
CA ILE A 991 -9.83 27.71 49.13
C ILE A 991 -10.14 29.12 48.65
N SER A 992 -11.07 29.83 49.29
CA SER A 992 -11.38 31.22 48.97
C SER A 992 -10.18 32.15 49.23
N GLU A 993 -9.44 31.96 50.33
CA GLU A 993 -8.23 32.74 50.62
C GLU A 993 -7.09 32.49 49.62
N GLU A 994 -6.86 31.23 49.23
CA GLU A 994 -5.88 30.88 48.18
C GLU A 994 -6.31 31.44 46.82
N TYR A 995 -7.59 31.30 46.48
CA TYR A 995 -8.16 31.82 45.23
C TYR A 995 -7.99 33.33 45.11
N GLN A 996 -8.22 34.09 46.19
CA GLN A 996 -8.01 35.54 46.22
C GLN A 996 -6.55 35.96 45.99
N LYS A 997 -5.58 35.10 46.33
CA LYS A 997 -4.17 35.35 46.03
C LYS A 997 -3.82 35.12 44.55
N TRP A 998 -4.61 34.33 43.83
CA TRP A 998 -4.35 33.97 42.43
C TRP A 998 -4.98 34.95 41.43
N ILE A 999 -5.95 35.77 41.86
CA ILE A 999 -6.67 36.75 41.02
C ILE A 999 -5.76 37.76 40.25
N PRO A 1000 -4.58 38.19 40.72
CA PRO A 1000 -3.80 39.21 40.01
C PRO A 1000 -3.04 38.76 38.75
N ASP A 1001 -2.83 37.46 38.52
CA ASP A 1001 -2.04 36.96 37.39
C ASP A 1001 -2.94 36.38 36.29
N GLU A 1002 -3.08 37.10 35.17
CA GLU A 1002 -4.05 36.78 34.08
C GLU A 1002 -3.82 35.44 33.35
N PHE A 1003 -2.72 34.69 33.60
CA PHE A 1003 -2.41 33.46 32.87
C PHE A 1003 -1.69 32.35 33.68
N SER A 1004 -1.95 32.22 34.98
CA SER A 1004 -1.44 31.07 35.76
C SER A 1004 -2.47 29.95 35.82
N ALA A 1005 -2.05 28.73 35.47
CA ALA A 1005 -2.86 27.52 35.57
C ALA A 1005 -3.42 27.35 36.99
N ILE A 1006 -4.73 27.07 37.10
CA ILE A 1006 -5.37 26.75 38.40
C ILE A 1006 -4.63 25.54 38.99
N PRO A 1007 -3.94 25.66 40.14
CA PRO A 1007 -3.36 24.51 40.79
C PRO A 1007 -4.52 23.64 41.28
N VAL A 1008 -4.67 22.43 40.72
CA VAL A 1008 -5.50 21.41 41.36
C VAL A 1008 -4.79 21.05 42.67
N LEU A 1009 -5.16 21.73 43.75
CA LEU A 1009 -4.61 21.47 45.07
C LEU A 1009 -4.72 19.98 45.36
N ARG A 1010 -3.61 19.42 45.86
CA ARG A 1010 -3.48 18.03 46.30
C ARG A 1010 -4.35 17.75 47.54
N THR A 1011 -5.67 17.76 47.41
CA THR A 1011 -6.56 17.33 48.50
C THR A 1011 -7.90 16.79 47.98
N THR A 1012 -8.06 15.48 48.19
CA THR A 1012 -9.22 14.77 48.75
C THR A 1012 -10.66 15.16 48.29
N SER A 1013 -11.28 14.21 47.59
CA SER A 1013 -12.72 14.06 47.26
C SER A 1013 -13.29 15.01 46.17
N VAL A 1014 -13.66 14.40 45.03
CA VAL A 1014 -14.24 15.07 43.84
C VAL A 1014 -15.52 15.87 44.16
N ARG A 1015 -16.27 15.49 45.20
CA ARG A 1015 -17.55 16.12 45.58
C ARG A 1015 -17.42 17.48 46.28
N ARG A 1016 -16.31 17.77 46.98
CA ARG A 1016 -16.11 19.05 47.68
C ARG A 1016 -15.64 20.15 46.73
N THR A 1017 -14.73 19.81 45.81
CA THR A 1017 -14.22 20.71 44.77
C THR A 1017 -15.31 21.14 43.79
N SER A 1018 -16.23 20.23 43.42
CA SER A 1018 -17.35 20.55 42.53
C SER A 1018 -18.33 21.57 43.11
N ARG A 1019 -18.45 21.62 44.46
CA ARG A 1019 -19.38 22.52 45.15
C ARG A 1019 -18.78 23.91 45.37
N ALA A 1020 -17.46 24.02 45.57
CA ALA A 1020 -16.76 25.30 45.63
C ALA A 1020 -16.67 25.98 44.26
N LEU A 1021 -16.36 25.22 43.20
CA LEU A 1021 -16.44 25.69 41.81
C LEU A 1021 -17.87 26.11 41.42
N GLN A 1022 -18.89 25.59 42.11
CA GLN A 1022 -20.29 25.93 41.90
C GLN A 1022 -20.71 27.35 42.31
N VAL A 1023 -19.97 28.00 43.21
CA VAL A 1023 -20.39 29.26 43.82
C VAL A 1023 -19.94 30.48 43.01
N ASP A 1024 -18.88 30.38 42.20
CA ASP A 1024 -18.28 31.53 41.49
C ASP A 1024 -18.46 31.51 39.94
N TYR A 1025 -19.35 30.67 39.41
CA TYR A 1025 -19.60 30.50 37.96
C TYR A 1025 -20.06 31.74 37.18
N ARG A 1026 -20.37 32.86 37.85
CA ARG A 1026 -21.06 33.96 37.17
C ARG A 1026 -20.15 34.83 36.30
N ASN A 1027 -18.83 34.81 36.48
CA ASN A 1027 -17.93 35.78 35.83
C ASN A 1027 -16.82 35.21 34.93
N ASP A 1028 -16.64 33.88 34.83
CA ASP A 1028 -15.60 33.28 33.97
C ASP A 1028 -16.16 32.80 32.62
N LEU A 1029 -15.60 33.28 31.52
CA LEU A 1029 -16.02 32.97 30.13
C LEU A 1029 -15.70 31.52 29.72
N PHE A 1030 -14.61 30.93 30.21
CA PHE A 1030 -14.17 29.58 29.85
C PHE A 1030 -15.06 28.50 30.51
N LEU A 1031 -15.42 28.71 31.78
CA LEU A 1031 -16.29 27.78 32.54
C LEU A 1031 -17.78 27.89 32.17
N ARG A 1032 -18.18 28.90 31.40
CA ARG A 1032 -19.51 28.99 30.79
C ARG A 1032 -19.65 28.07 29.58
N GLU A 1033 -18.59 27.93 28.79
CA GLU A 1033 -18.59 27.13 27.56
C GLU A 1033 -18.27 25.64 27.81
N TYR A 1034 -17.46 25.31 28.83
CA TYR A 1034 -17.04 23.92 29.07
C TYR A 1034 -17.52 23.36 30.42
N GLN A 1035 -18.04 22.12 30.40
CA GLN A 1035 -18.30 21.32 31.59
C GLN A 1035 -17.07 20.49 31.92
N ILE A 1036 -16.44 20.80 33.06
CA ILE A 1036 -15.25 20.09 33.52
C ILE A 1036 -15.66 18.93 34.43
N SER A 1037 -15.14 17.75 34.12
CA SER A 1037 -15.31 16.51 34.90
C SER A 1037 -13.95 15.94 35.26
N MET A 1038 -13.75 15.58 36.53
CA MET A 1038 -12.52 14.98 37.02
C MET A 1038 -12.77 13.50 37.34
N HIS A 1039 -11.99 12.61 36.73
CA HIS A 1039 -12.15 11.16 36.85
C HIS A 1039 -11.09 10.57 37.79
N ALA A 1040 -11.54 9.76 38.76
CA ALA A 1040 -10.66 9.07 39.69
C ALA A 1040 -10.07 7.79 39.06
N GLY A 1041 -8.75 7.67 39.09
CA GLY A 1041 -7.93 6.54 38.64
C GLY A 1041 -6.47 6.77 39.04
N GLU A 1042 -5.56 5.81 38.82
CA GLU A 1042 -4.15 5.83 39.33
C GLU A 1042 -3.36 7.11 38.98
N TYR A 1043 -3.79 7.89 38.00
CA TYR A 1043 -3.15 9.17 37.60
C TYR A 1043 -4.13 10.33 37.38
N GLY A 1044 -5.26 10.40 38.11
CA GLY A 1044 -6.22 11.53 38.16
C GLY A 1044 -6.39 12.37 36.87
N ARG A 1045 -7.47 12.18 36.12
CA ARG A 1045 -7.64 12.82 34.80
C ARG A 1045 -8.64 13.98 34.86
N LEU A 1046 -8.27 15.13 34.30
CA LEU A 1046 -9.16 16.27 34.13
C LEU A 1046 -9.67 16.29 32.69
N SER A 1047 -10.98 16.41 32.50
CA SER A 1047 -11.60 16.46 31.18
C SER A 1047 -12.58 17.61 31.09
N GLY A 1048 -12.62 18.28 29.94
CA GLY A 1048 -13.59 19.31 29.63
C GLY A 1048 -14.38 18.90 28.40
N SER A 1049 -15.71 18.98 28.49
CA SER A 1049 -16.60 18.82 27.34
C SER A 1049 -17.36 20.11 27.12
N ASN A 1050 -17.39 20.61 25.88
CA ASN A 1050 -18.20 21.78 25.55
C ASN A 1050 -19.68 21.52 25.89
N ARG A 1051 -20.33 22.46 26.58
CA ARG A 1051 -21.70 22.31 27.09
C ARG A 1051 -22.76 22.34 26.00
N THR A 1052 -22.50 22.98 24.86
CA THR A 1052 -23.52 23.15 23.79
C THR A 1052 -23.65 21.96 22.86
N ASP A 1053 -22.56 21.25 22.60
CA ASP A 1053 -22.43 20.30 21.49
C ASP A 1053 -21.76 18.99 21.92
N GLY A 1054 -21.11 18.93 23.09
CA GLY A 1054 -20.63 17.70 23.71
C GLY A 1054 -19.50 16.96 22.98
N GLU A 1055 -19.15 17.33 21.74
CA GLU A 1055 -18.13 16.67 20.93
C GLU A 1055 -16.72 17.17 21.19
N ASP A 1056 -16.55 18.45 21.57
CA ASP A 1056 -15.23 18.99 21.86
C ASP A 1056 -14.81 18.59 23.28
N LYS A 1057 -14.14 17.43 23.34
CA LYS A 1057 -13.64 16.79 24.55
C LYS A 1057 -12.14 16.84 24.58
N TRP A 1058 -11.60 17.61 25.50
CA TRP A 1058 -10.18 17.54 25.83
C TRP A 1058 -10.00 16.85 27.17
N SER A 1059 -8.86 16.19 27.33
CA SER A 1059 -8.49 15.59 28.61
C SER A 1059 -6.99 15.73 28.82
N VAL A 1060 -6.60 16.16 30.00
CA VAL A 1060 -5.20 16.31 30.38
C VAL A 1060 -4.91 15.38 31.56
N PRO A 1061 -3.86 14.53 31.47
CA PRO A 1061 -3.40 13.75 32.62
C PRO A 1061 -2.78 14.70 33.66
N VAL A 1062 -3.13 14.56 34.94
CA VAL A 1062 -2.58 15.39 36.00
C VAL A 1062 -1.53 14.57 36.76
N PRO A 1063 -0.23 14.91 36.69
CA PRO A 1063 0.80 14.13 37.38
C PRO A 1063 0.69 14.31 38.90
N PHE A 1064 0.49 13.21 39.63
CA PHE A 1064 0.46 13.20 41.10
C PHE A 1064 1.90 13.10 41.65
N THR A 1065 2.76 14.12 41.46
CA THR A 1065 4.19 14.06 41.89
C THR A 1065 4.37 14.35 43.38
N GLY A 1066 4.53 13.28 44.16
CA GLY A 1066 4.80 13.29 45.60
C GLY A 1066 6.10 13.97 46.03
N SER A 1067 6.29 15.26 45.77
CA SER A 1067 7.42 16.03 46.33
C SER A 1067 7.26 17.53 46.08
N TYR A 1068 7.52 18.35 47.10
CA TYR A 1068 7.67 19.81 47.00
C TYR A 1068 8.71 20.19 45.93
N SER A 1069 8.33 21.00 44.94
CA SER A 1069 9.23 21.87 44.17
C SER A 1069 8.49 23.19 43.90
N PRO A 1070 9.01 24.37 44.28
CA PRO A 1070 8.28 25.63 44.23
C PRO A 1070 8.30 26.34 42.87
N TYR A 1071 8.65 25.66 41.76
CA TYR A 1071 8.58 26.24 40.42
C TYR A 1071 8.05 25.21 39.41
N THR A 1072 6.74 25.26 39.15
CA THR A 1072 6.07 24.95 37.88
C THR A 1072 4.63 25.40 37.98
#